data_AF-A0A0F0HJG1-F1
#
_entry.id   AF-A0A0F0HJG1-F1
#
_cell.length_a   1.000
_cell.length_b   1.000
_cell.length_c   1.000
_cell.angle_alpha   90.00
_cell.angle_beta   90.00
_cell.angle_gamma   90.00
#
_symmetry.space_group_name_H-M   'P 1'
#
loop_
_entity.id
_entity.type
_entity.pdbx_description
1 polymer ?
#
loop_
_entity_poly.entity_id
_entity_poly.type
_entity_poly.pdbx_seq_one_letter_code
_entity_poly.pdbx_strand_id
1 'polypeptide(L)'
;MWERAEPLARAQALVRRAKSGVGGTLVIRGASGTGRTALLQAIARDAERHGTTVLSARCSVQEADVGFGVVLQLFDGAPHTTSAGPLAVENECWGGSLHGADLPSRLWSLLQSQAASEPVLLAVDDIHLADAVSRRWLAQVTRRLDRLPVVLAVTERWQYDLVLPEPAFTDVCCRPTDEICLLAPLGPAAAVVLVRSVLGDGVPHTLVEECVRAGGGNPMLLHALLTDLREITAQGELPSRLPGSCADLHPGAFTGAVARWLRSAGPETAAALQTFAELQDEEDAPALLAAVADADPSRLCGWTGELTRQGLLRQGPQDGRPAFAHPLLREAVRDSWDRHRRADVHRRVAELLHHRGDPEEAVVRHLMPIPAVGAPWAADALVGAAAKAVRSGQTDDAIACLRRALQEPSSVVRRSEALIELGCLEVRDERASGVRHLAEALRLQRHAGGRVRAATALGTALVTRGEVHTALDVLGELAEGFADSTDLAHAVQAATALISSHDGDSWLRVVAELRRIEQQAPGGIAPTAKALLTEYGATAGQLSAAEVMERVRSLTATTLDPLLEPYLYASAATLAQWADELSEADRLVARGLGTYRTPQLLHPGHQSLFSVAAESKVMRGRYGALLDDTSLWDIPPGKRATPG
;
A
#
# COMPACT_ATOMS: atom_id res chain seq x y z
N MET A 1 12.97 14.73 -35.28
CA MET A 1 13.48 13.74 -34.29
C MET A 1 14.35 14.50 -33.32
N TRP A 2 13.98 14.54 -32.03
CA TRP A 2 14.61 15.44 -31.05
C TRP A 2 15.78 14.75 -30.37
N GLU A 3 16.91 15.46 -30.18
CA GLU A 3 18.13 14.93 -29.55
C GLU A 3 18.68 13.65 -30.22
N ARG A 4 18.46 13.47 -31.52
CA ARG A 4 18.99 12.34 -32.31
C ARG A 4 19.81 12.78 -33.53
N ALA A 5 20.21 14.05 -33.58
CA ALA A 5 21.00 14.59 -34.68
C ALA A 5 22.38 13.93 -34.78
N GLU A 6 23.06 13.72 -33.65
CA GLU A 6 24.37 13.08 -33.62
C GLU A 6 24.33 11.60 -34.06
N PRO A 7 23.45 10.73 -33.51
CA PRO A 7 23.29 9.36 -34.00
C PRO A 7 22.98 9.27 -35.50
N LEU A 8 22.13 10.16 -36.01
CA LEU A 8 21.82 10.22 -37.44
C LEU A 8 23.03 10.65 -38.27
N ALA A 9 23.80 11.65 -37.81
CA ALA A 9 25.01 12.12 -38.48
C ALA A 9 26.10 11.03 -38.55
N ARG A 10 26.23 10.22 -37.49
CA ARG A 10 27.11 9.03 -37.46
C ARG A 10 26.70 8.01 -38.51
N ALA A 11 25.42 7.65 -38.56
CA ALA A 11 24.89 6.75 -39.59
C ALA A 11 25.12 7.29 -41.02
N GLN A 12 24.90 8.59 -41.24
CA GLN A 12 25.17 9.26 -42.52
C GLN A 12 26.66 9.23 -42.88
N ALA A 13 27.56 9.37 -41.91
CA ALA A 13 29.00 9.23 -42.14
C ALA A 13 29.36 7.81 -42.57
N LEU A 14 28.78 6.78 -41.94
CA LEU A 14 28.97 5.38 -42.32
C LEU A 14 28.47 5.09 -43.74
N VAL A 15 27.26 5.56 -44.10
CA VAL A 15 26.70 5.39 -45.44
C VAL A 15 27.56 6.11 -46.50
N ARG A 16 28.03 7.33 -46.21
CA ARG A 16 28.95 8.05 -47.12
C ARG A 16 30.29 7.33 -47.29
N ARG A 17 30.82 6.70 -46.24
CA ARG A 17 32.05 5.91 -46.32
C ARG A 17 31.84 4.59 -47.07
N ALA A 18 30.67 3.98 -46.94
CA ALA A 18 30.32 2.80 -47.72
C ALA A 18 30.31 3.10 -49.22
N LYS A 19 29.93 4.32 -49.64
CA LYS A 19 30.04 4.76 -51.04
C LYS A 19 31.47 4.74 -51.59
N SER A 20 32.49 4.86 -50.75
CA SER A 20 33.90 4.69 -51.14
C SER A 20 34.40 3.24 -51.03
N GLY A 21 33.50 2.26 -50.88
CA GLY A 21 33.81 0.82 -50.84
C GLY A 21 34.10 0.25 -49.45
N VAL A 22 34.05 1.07 -48.39
CA VAL A 22 34.38 0.66 -47.01
C VAL A 22 33.14 0.71 -46.13
N GLY A 23 32.53 -0.44 -45.93
CA GLY A 23 31.36 -0.63 -45.08
C GLY A 23 31.66 -0.56 -43.58
N GLY A 24 30.66 -0.91 -42.78
CA GLY A 24 30.77 -0.89 -41.33
C GLY A 24 29.47 -1.29 -40.64
N THR A 25 29.53 -1.44 -39.32
CA THR A 25 28.36 -1.78 -38.50
C THR A 25 28.01 -0.62 -37.57
N LEU A 26 26.72 -0.32 -37.45
CA LEU A 26 26.17 0.60 -36.47
C LEU A 26 25.25 -0.16 -35.52
N VAL A 27 25.60 -0.22 -34.24
CA VAL A 27 24.75 -0.79 -33.20
C VAL A 27 24.07 0.31 -32.41
N ILE A 28 22.76 0.41 -32.53
CA ILE A 28 21.94 1.37 -31.82
C ILE A 28 21.41 0.71 -30.55
N ARG A 29 21.98 1.07 -29.40
CA ARG A 29 21.61 0.53 -28.08
C ARG A 29 20.75 1.49 -27.29
N GLY A 30 19.99 0.96 -26.34
CA GLY A 30 19.13 1.75 -25.46
C GLY A 30 18.05 0.90 -24.81
N ALA A 31 17.47 1.43 -23.74
CA ALA A 31 16.37 0.78 -23.04
C ALA A 31 15.10 0.70 -23.90
N SER A 32 14.14 -0.13 -23.48
CA SER A 32 12.85 -0.25 -24.16
C SER A 32 12.14 1.12 -24.23
N GLY A 33 11.63 1.48 -25.40
CA GLY A 33 10.90 2.74 -25.61
C GLY A 33 11.75 4.00 -25.86
N THR A 34 13.10 3.92 -25.83
CA THR A 34 14.02 5.07 -26.06
C THR A 34 14.06 5.62 -27.49
N GLY A 35 13.37 4.96 -28.43
CA GLY A 35 13.27 5.38 -29.84
C GLY A 35 14.27 4.71 -30.79
N ARG A 36 14.88 3.57 -30.42
CA ARG A 36 15.80 2.79 -31.27
C ARG A 36 15.23 2.51 -32.65
N THR A 37 14.05 1.90 -32.72
CA THR A 37 13.32 1.62 -33.97
C THR A 37 13.06 2.88 -34.79
N ALA A 38 12.62 3.96 -34.15
CA ALA A 38 12.34 5.23 -34.83
C ALA A 38 13.61 5.83 -35.45
N LEU A 39 14.75 5.72 -34.77
CA LEU A 39 16.05 6.14 -35.31
C LEU A 39 16.48 5.26 -36.49
N LEU A 40 16.37 3.94 -36.38
CA LEU A 40 16.71 3.03 -37.48
C LEU A 40 15.87 3.32 -38.73
N GLN A 41 14.57 3.57 -38.56
CA GLN A 41 13.67 3.96 -39.65
C GLN A 41 14.05 5.32 -40.28
N ALA A 42 14.49 6.29 -39.48
CA ALA A 42 14.96 7.56 -40.02
C ALA A 42 16.26 7.42 -40.79
N ILE A 43 17.19 6.56 -40.32
CA ILE A 43 18.43 6.23 -41.03
C ILE A 43 18.11 5.56 -42.37
N ALA A 44 17.19 4.58 -42.38
CA ALA A 44 16.73 3.91 -43.59
C ALA A 44 16.16 4.91 -44.63
N ARG A 45 15.18 5.73 -44.23
CA ARG A 45 14.59 6.75 -45.11
C ARG A 45 15.60 7.78 -45.60
N ASP A 46 16.59 8.11 -44.78
CA ASP A 46 17.65 9.03 -45.20
C ASP A 46 18.59 8.39 -46.22
N ALA A 47 18.96 7.12 -46.03
CA ALA A 47 19.77 6.37 -46.97
C ALA A 47 19.07 6.21 -48.34
N GLU A 48 17.78 5.85 -48.35
CA GLU A 48 16.97 5.75 -49.58
C GLU A 48 16.97 7.06 -50.37
N ARG A 49 16.75 8.20 -49.68
CA ARG A 49 16.77 9.54 -50.32
C ARG A 49 18.12 9.90 -50.94
N HIS A 50 19.21 9.25 -50.53
CA HIS A 50 20.55 9.48 -51.04
C HIS A 50 21.05 8.34 -51.94
N GLY A 51 20.15 7.52 -52.51
CA GLY A 51 20.49 6.48 -53.49
C GLY A 51 21.29 5.33 -52.88
N THR A 52 20.83 4.83 -51.73
CA THR A 52 21.34 3.61 -51.08
C THR A 52 20.21 2.60 -51.03
N THR A 53 20.47 1.37 -51.47
CA THR A 53 19.49 0.28 -51.41
C THR A 53 19.30 -0.11 -49.95
N VAL A 54 18.06 -0.06 -49.45
CA VAL A 54 17.75 -0.44 -48.07
C VAL A 54 17.06 -1.79 -48.04
N LEU A 55 17.63 -2.72 -47.28
CA LEU A 55 17.06 -4.02 -46.97
C LEU A 55 16.73 -4.04 -45.48
N SER A 56 15.46 -4.21 -45.12
CA SER A 56 15.01 -4.10 -43.74
C SER A 56 14.40 -5.39 -43.21
N ALA A 57 14.72 -5.75 -41.97
CA ALA A 57 14.07 -6.84 -41.26
C ALA A 57 13.71 -6.42 -39.83
N ARG A 58 12.67 -7.04 -39.28
CA ARG A 58 12.22 -6.77 -37.91
C ARG A 58 12.16 -8.08 -37.14
N CYS A 59 12.99 -8.20 -36.13
CA CYS A 59 13.01 -9.39 -35.32
C CYS A 59 11.81 -9.42 -34.36
N SER A 60 11.27 -10.62 -34.14
CA SER A 60 10.15 -10.87 -33.26
C SER A 60 10.40 -12.13 -32.43
N VAL A 61 9.77 -12.23 -31.25
CA VAL A 61 9.88 -13.43 -30.41
C VAL A 61 9.28 -14.65 -31.11
N GLN A 62 8.24 -14.44 -31.91
CA GLN A 62 7.51 -15.49 -32.63
C GLN A 62 8.36 -16.16 -33.71
N GLU A 63 9.33 -15.45 -34.28
CA GLU A 63 10.18 -15.95 -35.37
C GLU A 63 11.57 -16.40 -34.87
N ALA A 64 11.83 -16.33 -33.57
CA ALA A 64 13.15 -16.64 -33.00
C ALA A 64 13.59 -18.10 -33.23
N ASP A 65 12.64 -19.02 -33.42
CA ASP A 65 12.91 -20.44 -33.68
C ASP A 65 12.87 -20.81 -35.18
N VAL A 66 12.52 -19.85 -36.05
CA VAL A 66 12.48 -20.05 -37.51
C VAL A 66 13.87 -19.77 -38.07
N GLY A 67 14.64 -20.82 -38.34
CA GLY A 67 15.99 -20.69 -38.87
C GLY A 67 16.05 -19.86 -40.15
N PHE A 68 16.96 -18.87 -40.18
CA PHE A 68 17.10 -17.88 -41.26
C PHE A 68 15.92 -16.92 -41.48
N GLY A 69 14.90 -16.91 -40.61
CA GLY A 69 13.71 -16.07 -40.79
C GLY A 69 14.04 -14.59 -41.00
N VAL A 70 14.93 -14.04 -40.17
CA VAL A 70 15.34 -12.62 -40.27
C VAL A 70 16.15 -12.34 -41.55
N VAL A 71 17.04 -13.25 -41.94
CA VAL A 71 17.84 -13.04 -43.15
C VAL A 71 17.00 -13.17 -44.41
N LEU A 72 16.02 -14.07 -44.44
CA LEU A 72 15.10 -14.20 -45.57
C LEU A 72 14.25 -12.93 -45.73
N GLN A 73 13.75 -12.33 -44.63
CA GLN A 73 13.05 -11.04 -44.68
C GLN A 73 13.87 -9.93 -45.35
N LEU A 74 15.20 -9.88 -45.12
CA LEU A 74 16.07 -8.87 -45.76
C LEU A 74 16.08 -8.99 -47.29
N PHE A 75 15.86 -10.18 -47.84
CA PHE A 75 15.98 -10.45 -49.28
C PHE A 75 14.64 -10.73 -49.98
N ASP A 76 13.52 -10.71 -49.25
CA ASP A 76 12.16 -11.05 -49.73
C ASP A 76 11.61 -10.06 -50.79
N GLY A 77 12.24 -8.90 -50.96
CA GLY A 77 11.87 -7.86 -51.94
C GLY A 77 12.97 -7.45 -52.92
N ALA A 78 14.12 -8.14 -52.93
CA ALA A 78 15.24 -7.78 -53.79
C ALA A 78 14.93 -8.14 -55.26
N PRO A 79 15.15 -7.23 -56.24
CA PRO A 79 14.94 -7.56 -57.65
C PRO A 79 15.80 -8.77 -58.03
N HIS A 80 15.18 -9.81 -58.58
CA HIS A 80 15.83 -11.03 -59.05
C HIS A 80 16.67 -10.76 -60.30
N THR A 81 17.74 -9.97 -60.19
CA THR A 81 18.58 -9.56 -61.32
C THR A 81 19.91 -10.31 -61.40
N THR A 82 20.07 -11.43 -60.69
CA THR A 82 21.32 -12.22 -60.74
C THR A 82 21.09 -13.65 -61.26
N SER A 83 22.10 -14.21 -61.92
CA SER A 83 22.12 -15.58 -62.48
C SER A 83 22.10 -16.71 -61.44
N ALA A 84 21.97 -16.37 -60.16
CA ALA A 84 21.60 -17.29 -59.10
C ALA A 84 20.07 -17.28 -59.05
N GLY A 85 19.44 -18.36 -59.52
CA GLY A 85 17.99 -18.46 -59.73
C GLY A 85 17.12 -18.01 -58.53
N PRO A 86 15.80 -17.90 -58.72
CA PRO A 86 14.91 -17.37 -57.68
C PRO A 86 15.14 -18.08 -56.35
N LEU A 87 15.16 -17.31 -55.25
CA LEU A 87 14.86 -17.83 -53.93
C LEU A 87 13.38 -18.22 -53.94
N ALA A 88 13.01 -19.21 -54.76
CA ALA A 88 11.68 -19.77 -54.79
C ALA A 88 11.51 -20.49 -53.46
N VAL A 89 10.87 -19.79 -52.52
CA VAL A 89 10.31 -20.36 -51.31
C VAL A 89 9.13 -21.22 -51.74
N GLU A 90 9.40 -22.38 -52.34
CA GLU A 90 8.39 -23.42 -52.47
C GLU A 90 8.15 -24.01 -51.09
N ASN A 91 6.93 -23.79 -50.60
CA ASN A 91 6.48 -23.96 -49.22
C ASN A 91 6.33 -25.43 -48.77
N GLU A 92 7.02 -26.36 -49.43
CA GLU A 92 6.91 -27.80 -49.20
C GLU A 92 8.30 -28.42 -49.15
N CYS A 93 9.00 -28.34 -48.01
CA CYS A 93 10.03 -29.29 -47.55
C CYS A 93 10.79 -28.74 -46.33
N TRP A 94 10.14 -28.59 -45.17
CA TRP A 94 10.86 -28.45 -43.88
C TRP A 94 11.16 -29.82 -43.23
N GLY A 95 10.96 -30.92 -43.98
CA GLY A 95 11.17 -32.30 -43.53
C GLY A 95 12.24 -33.10 -44.28
N GLY A 96 13.05 -32.49 -45.15
CA GLY A 96 14.04 -33.19 -45.97
C GLY A 96 15.46 -32.66 -45.78
N SER A 97 16.32 -33.48 -45.17
CA SER A 97 17.79 -33.38 -45.06
C SER A 97 18.45 -32.02 -45.39
N LEU A 98 18.75 -31.25 -44.35
CA LEU A 98 19.72 -30.16 -44.35
C LEU A 98 21.14 -30.71 -44.60
N HIS A 99 21.47 -30.97 -45.85
CA HIS A 99 22.86 -30.98 -46.33
C HIS A 99 23.20 -29.66 -47.07
N GLY A 100 22.71 -28.54 -46.50
CA GLY A 100 22.86 -27.19 -47.04
C GLY A 100 24.17 -26.53 -46.62
N ALA A 101 25.29 -26.95 -47.20
CA ALA A 101 26.56 -26.21 -47.13
C ALA A 101 26.55 -24.90 -47.97
N ASP A 102 25.45 -24.60 -48.67
CA ASP A 102 25.41 -23.58 -49.73
C ASP A 102 24.53 -22.35 -49.42
N LEU A 103 23.56 -22.42 -48.49
CA LEU A 103 22.65 -21.29 -48.24
C LEU A 103 23.36 -20.03 -47.68
N PRO A 104 24.21 -20.11 -46.63
CA PRO A 104 24.99 -18.96 -46.17
C PRO A 104 25.87 -18.34 -47.28
N SER A 105 26.45 -19.19 -48.12
CA SER A 105 27.30 -18.80 -49.25
C SER A 105 26.50 -18.12 -50.35
N ARG A 106 25.30 -18.62 -50.68
CA ARG A 106 24.36 -17.99 -51.62
C ARG A 106 23.88 -16.63 -51.14
N LEU A 107 23.49 -16.52 -49.87
CA LEU A 107 23.08 -15.25 -49.24
C LEU A 107 24.22 -14.23 -49.25
N TRP A 108 25.45 -14.69 -49.01
CA TRP A 108 26.65 -13.84 -49.12
C TRP A 108 26.91 -13.37 -50.56
N SER A 109 26.76 -14.25 -51.55
CA SER A 109 26.88 -13.89 -52.98
C SER A 109 25.78 -12.92 -53.42
N LEU A 110 24.56 -13.08 -52.92
CA LEU A 110 23.45 -12.17 -53.18
C LEU A 110 23.71 -10.79 -52.58
N LEU A 111 24.23 -10.72 -51.35
CA LEU A 111 24.63 -9.45 -50.74
C LEU A 111 25.72 -8.76 -51.57
N GLN A 112 26.71 -9.51 -52.06
CA GLN A 112 27.75 -8.97 -52.93
C GLN A 112 27.21 -8.45 -54.26
N SER A 113 26.27 -9.16 -54.89
CA SER A 113 25.71 -8.72 -56.18
C SER A 113 24.90 -7.44 -56.03
N GLN A 114 24.13 -7.30 -54.94
CA GLN A 114 23.42 -6.07 -54.62
C GLN A 114 24.39 -4.92 -54.36
N ALA A 115 25.44 -5.18 -53.57
CA ALA A 115 26.47 -4.19 -53.24
C ALA A 115 27.37 -3.80 -54.42
N ALA A 116 27.39 -4.58 -55.51
CA ALA A 116 28.20 -4.27 -56.70
C ALA A 116 27.63 -3.10 -57.52
N SER A 117 26.32 -2.85 -57.44
CA SER A 117 25.66 -1.79 -58.21
C SER A 117 25.63 -0.48 -57.42
N GLU A 118 25.14 -0.54 -56.18
CA GLU A 118 24.95 0.60 -55.31
C GLU A 118 25.27 0.22 -53.85
N PRO A 119 25.56 1.19 -52.97
CA PRO A 119 25.72 0.90 -51.55
C PRO A 119 24.44 0.31 -50.96
N VAL A 120 24.59 -0.64 -50.04
CA VAL A 120 23.47 -1.32 -49.38
C VAL A 120 23.46 -1.03 -47.89
N LEU A 121 22.29 -0.67 -47.35
CA LEU A 121 22.03 -0.60 -45.92
C LEU A 121 21.17 -1.79 -45.49
N LEU A 122 21.73 -2.66 -44.65
CA LEU A 122 20.99 -3.70 -43.95
C LEU A 122 20.47 -3.11 -42.63
N ALA A 123 19.15 -2.89 -42.51
CA ALA A 123 18.50 -2.34 -41.33
C ALA A 123 17.77 -3.44 -40.55
N VAL A 124 18.32 -3.90 -39.42
CA VAL A 124 17.73 -4.98 -38.63
C VAL A 124 17.28 -4.47 -37.27
N ASP A 125 15.97 -4.44 -37.05
CA ASP A 125 15.40 -3.97 -35.78
C ASP A 125 15.30 -5.10 -34.75
N ASP A 126 15.68 -4.79 -33.51
CA ASP A 126 15.65 -5.65 -32.33
C ASP A 126 16.42 -6.98 -32.52
N ILE A 127 17.68 -6.91 -32.97
CA ILE A 127 18.56 -8.07 -33.28
C ILE A 127 18.67 -9.11 -32.15
N HIS A 128 18.49 -8.69 -30.91
CA HIS A 128 18.44 -9.56 -29.73
C HIS A 128 17.28 -10.57 -29.75
N LEU A 129 16.25 -10.35 -30.59
CA LEU A 129 15.15 -11.27 -30.85
C LEU A 129 15.34 -12.11 -32.13
N ALA A 130 16.42 -11.90 -32.88
CA ALA A 130 16.66 -12.64 -34.12
C ALA A 130 16.89 -14.14 -33.85
N ASP A 131 16.52 -14.98 -34.81
CA ASP A 131 16.85 -16.40 -34.75
C ASP A 131 18.36 -16.63 -34.70
N ALA A 132 18.77 -17.69 -33.99
CA ALA A 132 20.18 -17.92 -33.67
C ALA A 132 21.05 -18.11 -34.93
N VAL A 133 20.47 -18.57 -36.04
CA VAL A 133 21.20 -18.82 -37.29
C VAL A 133 21.40 -17.52 -38.06
N SER A 134 20.35 -16.72 -38.24
CA SER A 134 20.43 -15.37 -38.81
C SER A 134 21.40 -14.48 -38.04
N ARG A 135 21.35 -14.51 -36.72
CA ARG A 135 22.25 -13.72 -35.86
C ARG A 135 23.71 -14.07 -36.08
N ARG A 136 24.03 -15.37 -36.11
CA ARG A 136 25.38 -15.86 -36.39
C ARG A 136 25.84 -15.49 -37.80
N TRP A 137 24.94 -15.56 -38.79
CA TRP A 137 25.24 -15.15 -40.16
C TRP A 137 25.53 -13.64 -40.25
N LEU A 138 24.67 -12.80 -39.66
CA LEU A 138 24.89 -11.35 -39.59
C LEU A 138 26.20 -11.01 -38.86
N ALA A 139 26.55 -11.73 -37.79
CA ALA A 139 27.82 -11.57 -37.09
C ALA A 139 29.05 -12.09 -37.88
N GLN A 140 28.86 -12.96 -38.88
CA GLN A 140 29.89 -13.31 -39.84
C GLN A 140 30.03 -12.23 -40.93
N VAL A 141 28.90 -11.66 -41.37
CA VAL A 141 28.83 -10.57 -42.34
C VAL A 141 29.58 -9.35 -41.81
N THR A 142 29.34 -8.95 -40.57
CA THR A 142 30.04 -7.82 -39.93
C THR A 142 31.54 -7.93 -40.15
N ARG A 143 32.18 -9.07 -39.85
CA ARG A 143 33.64 -9.25 -39.98
C ARG A 143 34.20 -9.04 -41.40
N ARG A 144 33.37 -8.96 -42.44
CA ARG A 144 33.77 -8.85 -43.86
C ARG A 144 33.28 -7.57 -44.55
N LEU A 145 32.65 -6.63 -43.82
CA LEU A 145 32.11 -5.39 -44.43
C LEU A 145 33.17 -4.36 -44.85
N ASP A 146 34.45 -4.52 -44.46
CA ASP A 146 35.53 -3.58 -44.77
C ASP A 146 35.86 -3.50 -46.27
N ARG A 147 35.43 -4.49 -47.04
CA ARG A 147 35.67 -4.62 -48.49
C ARG A 147 34.40 -4.53 -49.33
N LEU A 148 33.28 -4.15 -48.73
CA LEU A 148 31.98 -4.05 -49.39
C LEU A 148 31.34 -2.70 -49.08
N PRO A 149 30.63 -2.08 -50.04
CA PRO A 149 29.85 -0.87 -49.80
C PRO A 149 28.55 -1.19 -49.04
N VAL A 150 28.65 -1.90 -47.91
CA VAL A 150 27.52 -2.39 -47.12
C VAL A 150 27.61 -1.84 -45.70
N VAL A 151 26.53 -1.20 -45.24
CA VAL A 151 26.35 -0.79 -43.85
C VAL A 151 25.34 -1.73 -43.19
N LEU A 152 25.71 -2.30 -42.04
CA LEU A 152 24.77 -3.03 -41.19
C LEU A 152 24.36 -2.13 -40.03
N ALA A 153 23.12 -1.66 -40.00
CA ALA A 153 22.55 -0.95 -38.87
C ALA A 153 21.61 -1.89 -38.10
N VAL A 154 21.95 -2.17 -36.84
CA VAL A 154 21.15 -3.04 -35.96
C VAL A 154 20.66 -2.26 -34.75
N THR A 155 19.46 -2.56 -34.25
CA THR A 155 19.06 -2.10 -32.92
C THR A 155 19.12 -3.23 -31.91
N GLU A 156 19.70 -2.95 -30.74
CA GLU A 156 19.87 -3.93 -29.67
C GLU A 156 19.41 -3.33 -28.34
N ARG A 157 18.72 -4.14 -27.52
CA ARG A 157 18.20 -3.64 -26.25
C ARG A 157 19.32 -3.62 -25.21
N TRP A 158 19.28 -2.64 -24.33
CA TRP A 158 20.19 -2.55 -23.19
C TRP A 158 19.44 -2.11 -21.93
N GLN A 159 19.40 -2.99 -20.93
CA GLN A 159 18.82 -2.78 -19.61
C GLN A 159 19.64 -3.58 -18.58
N TYR A 160 19.56 -3.20 -17.31
CA TYR A 160 20.47 -3.66 -16.24
C TYR A 160 20.56 -5.19 -16.10
N ASP A 161 19.42 -5.89 -16.01
CA ASP A 161 19.36 -7.34 -15.83
C ASP A 161 19.15 -8.11 -17.15
N LEU A 162 19.34 -7.46 -18.30
CA LEU A 162 19.10 -8.10 -19.59
C LEU A 162 20.29 -8.94 -20.03
N VAL A 163 20.12 -10.26 -20.06
CA VAL A 163 21.05 -11.18 -20.72
C VAL A 163 20.76 -11.20 -22.22
N LEU A 164 21.75 -10.81 -23.02
CA LEU A 164 21.66 -10.85 -24.47
C LEU A 164 22.04 -12.24 -25.00
N PRO A 165 21.34 -12.78 -26.03
CA PRO A 165 21.74 -14.07 -26.58
C PRO A 165 22.98 -13.95 -27.50
N GLU A 166 23.84 -14.96 -27.45
CA GLU A 166 25.12 -14.97 -28.15
C GLU A 166 24.99 -15.20 -29.67
N PRO A 167 25.81 -14.54 -30.51
CA PRO A 167 26.75 -13.48 -30.14
C PRO A 167 26.04 -12.13 -29.90
N ALA A 168 26.39 -11.43 -28.82
CA ALA A 168 25.95 -10.05 -28.63
C ALA A 168 26.62 -9.13 -29.69
N PHE A 169 25.85 -8.24 -30.32
CA PHE A 169 26.37 -7.49 -31.46
C PHE A 169 27.40 -6.43 -31.06
N THR A 170 27.41 -6.01 -29.80
CA THR A 170 28.48 -5.18 -29.22
C THR A 170 29.82 -5.87 -29.23
N ASP A 171 29.83 -7.18 -28.97
CA ASP A 171 31.05 -7.97 -28.82
C ASP A 171 31.57 -8.40 -30.19
N VAL A 172 30.70 -8.34 -31.20
CA VAL A 172 31.04 -8.53 -32.61
C VAL A 172 31.62 -7.26 -33.24
N CYS A 173 31.28 -6.08 -32.71
CA CYS A 173 31.76 -4.78 -33.21
C CYS A 173 33.18 -4.48 -32.71
N CYS A 174 34.17 -5.10 -33.37
CA CYS A 174 35.58 -4.97 -32.98
C CYS A 174 36.40 -4.09 -33.93
N ARG A 175 35.80 -3.57 -35.02
CA ARG A 175 36.56 -2.87 -36.06
C ARG A 175 36.51 -1.36 -35.85
N PRO A 176 37.53 -0.60 -36.33
CA PRO A 176 37.52 0.86 -36.26
C PRO A 176 36.36 1.51 -37.03
N THR A 177 35.80 0.79 -38.01
CA THR A 177 34.66 1.21 -38.82
C THR A 177 33.32 0.94 -38.15
N ASP A 178 33.30 0.14 -37.08
CA ASP A 178 32.08 -0.20 -36.34
C ASP A 178 31.81 0.87 -35.28
N GLU A 179 30.56 1.26 -35.14
CA GLU A 179 30.13 2.27 -34.18
C GLU A 179 29.04 1.71 -33.27
N ILE A 180 29.18 1.98 -31.96
CA ILE A 180 28.15 1.70 -30.96
C ILE A 180 27.58 3.05 -30.52
N CYS A 181 26.28 3.21 -30.73
CA CYS A 181 25.54 4.42 -30.35
C CYS A 181 24.57 4.08 -29.23
N LEU A 182 24.82 4.61 -28.03
CA LEU A 182 23.90 4.50 -26.91
C LEU A 182 22.86 5.63 -26.94
N LEU A 183 21.58 5.29 -27.03
CA LEU A 183 20.49 6.22 -26.94
C LEU A 183 20.11 6.47 -25.49
N ALA A 184 20.40 7.70 -25.05
CA ALA A 184 19.89 8.22 -23.80
C ALA A 184 18.37 8.49 -23.86
N PRO A 185 17.66 8.49 -22.72
CA PRO A 185 16.33 9.07 -22.61
C PRO A 185 16.30 10.51 -23.14
N LEU A 186 15.11 11.00 -23.48
CA LEU A 186 14.93 12.40 -23.86
C LEU A 186 15.22 13.31 -22.66
N GLY A 187 16.00 14.35 -22.91
CA GLY A 187 16.17 15.45 -21.98
C GLY A 187 14.85 16.21 -21.73
N PRO A 188 14.75 16.95 -20.61
CA PRO A 188 13.55 17.70 -20.28
C PRO A 188 13.13 18.68 -21.39
N ALA A 189 14.09 19.35 -22.04
CA ALA A 189 13.83 20.30 -23.12
C ALA A 189 13.18 19.62 -24.35
N ALA A 190 13.71 18.48 -24.80
CA ALA A 190 13.11 17.74 -25.90
C ALA A 190 11.74 17.16 -25.55
N ALA A 191 11.54 16.72 -24.30
CA ALA A 191 10.25 16.24 -23.83
C ALA A 191 9.20 17.36 -23.80
N VAL A 192 9.55 18.59 -23.38
CA VAL A 192 8.66 19.77 -23.46
C VAL A 192 8.23 20.04 -24.90
N VAL A 193 9.17 20.03 -25.85
CA VAL A 193 8.86 20.22 -27.27
C VAL A 193 7.93 19.12 -27.77
N LEU A 194 8.15 17.86 -27.36
CA LEU A 194 7.29 16.76 -27.74
C LEU A 194 5.85 16.94 -27.23
N VAL A 195 5.68 17.31 -25.95
CA VAL A 195 4.36 17.57 -25.36
C VAL A 195 3.63 18.67 -26.14
N ARG A 196 4.29 19.81 -26.38
CA ARG A 196 3.70 20.94 -27.13
C ARG A 196 3.40 20.59 -28.58
N SER A 197 4.21 19.76 -29.22
CA SER A 197 3.94 19.32 -30.59
C SER A 197 2.68 18.46 -30.73
N VAL A 198 2.26 17.79 -29.66
CA VAL A 198 1.12 16.87 -29.67
C VAL A 198 -0.17 17.52 -29.14
N LEU A 199 -0.06 18.38 -28.12
CA LEU A 199 -1.18 19.03 -27.44
C LEU A 199 -1.36 20.51 -27.81
N GLY A 200 -0.39 21.11 -28.52
CA GLY A 200 -0.38 22.53 -28.89
C GLY A 200 0.44 23.42 -27.95
N ASP A 201 0.70 24.67 -28.39
CA ASP A 201 1.50 25.63 -27.63
C ASP A 201 0.74 26.29 -26.47
N GLY A 202 -0.59 26.23 -26.47
CA GLY A 202 -1.47 26.80 -25.44
C GLY A 202 -1.59 25.97 -24.15
N VAL A 203 -0.85 24.86 -24.04
CA VAL A 203 -0.94 23.94 -22.91
C VAL A 203 -0.39 24.59 -21.63
N PRO A 204 -1.09 24.48 -20.48
CA PRO A 204 -0.60 24.98 -19.21
C PRO A 204 0.78 24.43 -18.85
N HIS A 205 1.67 25.31 -18.37
CA HIS A 205 3.04 24.94 -18.00
C HIS A 205 3.09 23.77 -16.99
N THR A 206 2.19 23.78 -16.01
CA THR A 206 2.06 22.75 -14.99
C THR A 206 1.78 21.37 -15.60
N LEU A 207 0.87 21.30 -16.57
CA LEU A 207 0.57 20.05 -17.27
C LEU A 207 1.78 19.55 -18.06
N VAL A 208 2.50 20.45 -18.73
CA VAL A 208 3.72 20.08 -19.47
C VAL A 208 4.75 19.49 -18.54
N GLU A 209 5.03 20.15 -17.41
CA GLU A 209 5.97 19.64 -16.41
C GLU A 209 5.55 18.27 -15.90
N GLU A 210 4.29 18.09 -15.51
CA GLU A 210 3.77 16.80 -15.04
C GLU A 210 3.86 15.71 -16.11
N CYS A 211 3.57 16.00 -17.39
CA CYS A 211 3.73 15.07 -18.51
C CYS A 211 5.19 14.64 -18.70
N VAL A 212 6.10 15.61 -18.73
CA VAL A 212 7.55 15.34 -18.82
C VAL A 212 7.98 14.47 -17.64
N ARG A 213 7.44 14.75 -16.45
CA ARG A 213 7.76 13.97 -15.26
C ARG A 213 7.22 12.54 -15.33
N ALA A 214 5.98 12.35 -15.73
CA ALA A 214 5.33 11.05 -15.83
C ALA A 214 5.92 10.17 -16.94
N GLY A 215 6.34 10.79 -18.06
CA GLY A 215 7.03 10.08 -19.14
C GLY A 215 8.45 9.63 -18.78
N GLY A 216 9.07 10.24 -17.75
CA GLY A 216 10.39 9.84 -17.25
C GLY A 216 11.48 9.86 -18.33
N GLY A 217 11.40 10.78 -19.30
CA GLY A 217 12.33 10.84 -20.44
C GLY A 217 12.18 9.69 -21.45
N ASN A 218 11.25 8.74 -21.25
CA ASN A 218 10.99 7.65 -22.17
C ASN A 218 9.96 8.07 -23.23
N PRO A 219 10.34 8.21 -24.52
CA PRO A 219 9.42 8.61 -25.59
C PRO A 219 8.17 7.73 -25.68
N MET A 220 8.30 6.42 -25.49
CA MET A 220 7.16 5.51 -25.56
C MET A 220 6.13 5.80 -24.46
N LEU A 221 6.60 6.00 -23.22
CA LEU A 221 5.72 6.31 -22.09
C LEU A 221 5.08 7.69 -22.26
N LEU A 222 5.86 8.68 -22.71
CA LEU A 222 5.37 10.03 -22.94
C LEU A 222 4.32 10.06 -24.07
N HIS A 223 4.57 9.40 -25.19
CA HIS A 223 3.56 9.29 -26.26
C HIS A 223 2.29 8.60 -25.79
N ALA A 224 2.42 7.53 -25.01
CA ALA A 224 1.25 6.80 -24.49
C ALA A 224 0.40 7.69 -23.56
N LEU A 225 1.04 8.45 -22.66
CA LEU A 225 0.35 9.44 -21.83
C LEU A 225 -0.33 10.52 -22.67
N LEU A 226 0.35 11.05 -23.68
CA LEU A 226 -0.21 12.08 -24.56
C LEU A 226 -1.38 11.53 -25.41
N THR A 227 -1.39 10.24 -25.74
CA THR A 227 -2.54 9.59 -26.38
C THR A 227 -3.75 9.60 -25.44
N ASP A 228 -3.60 9.16 -24.19
CA ASP A 228 -4.71 9.17 -23.22
C ASP A 228 -5.22 10.60 -22.96
N LEU A 229 -4.31 11.58 -22.83
CA LEU A 229 -4.70 12.98 -22.66
C LEU A 229 -5.46 13.52 -23.87
N ARG A 230 -5.10 13.13 -25.09
CA ARG A 230 -5.84 13.56 -26.29
C ARG A 230 -7.27 13.05 -26.29
N GLU A 231 -7.48 11.81 -25.87
CA GLU A 231 -8.82 11.23 -25.75
C GLU A 231 -9.66 11.94 -24.69
N ILE A 232 -9.06 12.28 -23.53
CA ILE A 232 -9.72 13.09 -22.50
C ILE A 232 -10.09 14.48 -23.04
N THR A 233 -9.18 15.13 -23.76
CA THR A 233 -9.43 16.47 -24.34
C THR A 233 -10.43 16.45 -25.49
N ALA A 234 -10.61 15.32 -26.17
CA ALA A 234 -11.66 15.19 -27.18
C ALA A 234 -13.07 15.27 -26.55
N GLN A 235 -13.18 15.03 -25.25
CA GLN A 235 -14.42 15.02 -24.48
C GLN A 235 -14.67 16.32 -23.69
N GLY A 236 -13.74 17.29 -23.70
CA GLY A 236 -13.84 18.52 -22.90
C GLY A 236 -12.66 19.47 -23.04
N GLU A 237 -12.46 20.35 -22.05
CA GLU A 237 -11.31 21.24 -22.01
C GLU A 237 -10.03 20.53 -21.54
N LEU A 238 -8.87 21.11 -21.87
CA LEU A 238 -7.58 20.60 -21.43
C LEU A 238 -7.44 20.75 -19.91
N PRO A 239 -7.12 19.68 -19.16
CA PRO A 239 -6.99 19.80 -17.73
C PRO A 239 -5.76 20.66 -17.37
N SER A 240 -5.82 21.35 -16.24
CA SER A 240 -4.71 22.17 -15.75
C SER A 240 -3.55 21.34 -15.19
N ARG A 241 -3.82 20.08 -14.83
CA ARG A 241 -2.89 19.09 -14.26
C ARG A 241 -3.24 17.69 -14.76
N LEU A 242 -2.29 16.76 -14.65
CA LEU A 242 -2.54 15.35 -14.88
C LEU A 242 -3.57 14.82 -13.85
N PRO A 243 -4.38 13.82 -14.24
CA PRO A 243 -5.29 13.17 -13.31
C PRO A 243 -4.56 12.58 -12.11
N GLY A 244 -5.27 12.49 -10.99
CA GLY A 244 -4.73 11.95 -9.73
C GLY A 244 -4.57 10.43 -9.74
N SER A 245 -5.25 9.73 -10.65
CA SER A 245 -5.19 8.27 -10.78
C SER A 245 -5.04 7.83 -12.24
N CYS A 246 -4.34 6.72 -12.44
CA CYS A 246 -4.31 5.98 -13.71
C CYS A 246 -5.70 5.51 -14.18
N ALA A 247 -6.67 5.34 -13.28
CA ALA A 247 -8.03 4.96 -13.63
C ALA A 247 -8.75 6.04 -14.48
N ASP A 248 -8.34 7.30 -14.34
CA ASP A 248 -8.88 8.44 -15.09
C ASP A 248 -8.21 8.59 -16.48
N LEU A 249 -7.15 7.82 -16.76
CA LEU A 249 -6.47 7.79 -18.06
C LEU A 249 -7.09 6.71 -18.95
N HIS A 250 -8.21 7.03 -19.61
CA HIS A 250 -8.84 6.15 -20.60
C HIS A 250 -8.34 6.47 -22.02
N PRO A 251 -8.04 5.47 -22.88
CA PRO A 251 -8.25 4.01 -22.75
C PRO A 251 -7.14 3.24 -22.00
N GLY A 252 -6.16 3.92 -21.40
CA GLY A 252 -5.10 3.28 -20.62
C GLY A 252 -3.87 2.93 -21.46
N ALA A 253 -3.56 3.74 -22.48
CA ALA A 253 -2.36 3.59 -23.27
C ALA A 253 -1.10 3.70 -22.39
N PHE A 254 -1.08 4.63 -21.42
CA PHE A 254 0.02 4.84 -20.49
C PHE A 254 0.29 3.62 -19.62
N THR A 255 -0.73 3.07 -18.96
CA THR A 255 -0.60 1.86 -18.13
C THR A 255 -0.18 0.66 -18.97
N GLY A 256 -0.74 0.51 -20.17
CA GLY A 256 -0.33 -0.52 -21.14
C GLY A 256 1.13 -0.39 -21.58
N ALA A 257 1.64 0.84 -21.76
CA ALA A 257 3.02 1.11 -22.11
C ALA A 257 3.99 0.82 -20.95
N VAL A 258 3.62 1.17 -19.71
CA VAL A 258 4.39 0.83 -18.49
C VAL A 258 4.46 -0.69 -18.32
N ALA A 259 3.35 -1.40 -18.48
CA ALA A 259 3.32 -2.86 -18.40
C ALA A 259 4.21 -3.52 -19.49
N ARG A 260 4.22 -2.96 -20.72
CA ARG A 260 5.11 -3.41 -21.80
C ARG A 260 6.59 -3.16 -21.46
N TRP A 261 6.90 -2.00 -20.88
CA TRP A 261 8.24 -1.66 -20.45
C TRP A 261 8.74 -2.62 -19.36
N LEU A 262 7.91 -2.92 -18.35
CA LEU A 262 8.23 -3.86 -17.27
C LEU A 262 8.53 -5.27 -17.80
N ARG A 263 7.67 -5.81 -18.68
CA ARG A 263 7.93 -7.10 -19.35
C ARG A 263 9.24 -7.09 -20.14
N SER A 264 9.61 -5.94 -20.69
CA SER A 264 10.84 -5.80 -21.48
C SER A 264 12.10 -5.74 -20.63
N ALA A 265 12.00 -5.22 -19.40
CA ALA A 265 13.11 -5.01 -18.47
C ALA A 265 13.64 -6.29 -17.82
N GLY A 266 12.85 -7.37 -17.85
CA GLY A 266 13.18 -8.63 -17.21
C GLY A 266 12.46 -8.81 -15.87
N PRO A 267 12.29 -10.07 -15.41
CA PRO A 267 11.48 -10.39 -14.24
C PRO A 267 12.05 -9.82 -12.94
N GLU A 268 13.38 -9.81 -12.76
CA GLU A 268 14.04 -9.29 -11.56
C GLU A 268 13.86 -7.77 -11.42
N THR A 269 14.20 -7.00 -12.46
CA THR A 269 13.98 -5.55 -12.50
C THR A 269 12.50 -5.19 -12.33
N ALA A 270 11.59 -5.93 -12.95
CA ALA A 270 10.15 -5.67 -12.83
C ALA A 270 9.66 -5.91 -11.39
N ALA A 271 10.01 -7.06 -10.79
CA ALA A 271 9.62 -7.39 -9.42
C ALA A 271 10.20 -6.40 -8.40
N ALA A 272 11.45 -5.98 -8.57
CA ALA A 272 12.08 -4.96 -7.74
C ALA A 272 11.34 -3.60 -7.86
N LEU A 273 10.99 -3.17 -9.08
CA LEU A 273 10.31 -1.88 -9.27
C LEU A 273 8.89 -1.90 -8.70
N GLN A 274 8.18 -3.00 -8.86
CA GLN A 274 6.83 -3.17 -8.32
C GLN A 274 6.83 -3.26 -6.79
N THR A 275 7.80 -3.97 -6.19
CA THR A 275 7.98 -4.01 -4.74
C THR A 275 8.33 -2.61 -4.21
N PHE A 276 9.22 -1.90 -4.89
CA PHE A 276 9.59 -0.53 -4.54
C PHE A 276 8.40 0.44 -4.64
N ALA A 277 7.45 0.23 -5.57
CA ALA A 277 6.23 1.02 -5.65
C ALA A 277 5.34 0.91 -4.41
N GLU A 278 5.36 -0.21 -3.70
CA GLU A 278 4.64 -0.36 -2.42
C GLU A 278 5.43 0.21 -1.23
N LEU A 279 6.77 0.26 -1.33
CA LEU A 279 7.66 0.60 -0.22
C LEU A 279 8.21 2.03 -0.22
N GLN A 280 8.02 2.81 -1.27
CA GLN A 280 8.70 4.11 -1.44
C GLN A 280 8.58 5.04 -0.22
N ASP A 281 7.44 5.01 0.48
CA ASP A 281 7.16 5.91 1.61
C ASP A 281 7.71 5.39 2.95
N GLU A 282 8.31 4.19 2.97
CA GLU A 282 8.95 3.62 4.15
C GLU A 282 10.35 4.21 4.37
N GLU A 283 10.70 4.44 5.64
CA GLU A 283 12.00 5.05 5.97
C GLU A 283 13.17 4.16 5.56
N ASP A 284 13.03 2.84 5.76
CA ASP A 284 14.02 1.83 5.43
C ASP A 284 13.71 1.09 4.12
N ALA A 285 13.06 1.78 3.16
CA ALA A 285 12.68 1.21 1.87
C ALA A 285 13.79 0.38 1.18
N PRO A 286 15.08 0.79 1.16
CA PRO A 286 16.14 -0.03 0.55
C PRO A 286 16.36 -1.38 1.25
N ALA A 287 16.32 -1.41 2.58
CA ALA A 287 16.54 -2.63 3.36
C ALA A 287 15.33 -3.57 3.29
N LEU A 288 14.12 -3.01 3.29
CA LEU A 288 12.88 -3.77 3.06
C LEU A 288 12.83 -4.34 1.64
N LEU A 289 13.21 -3.54 0.64
CA LEU A 289 13.27 -3.97 -0.75
C LEU A 289 14.25 -5.14 -0.94
N ALA A 290 15.45 -5.07 -0.35
CA ALA A 290 16.43 -6.16 -0.43
C ALA A 290 15.88 -7.47 0.14
N ALA A 291 15.24 -7.42 1.30
CA ALA A 291 14.67 -8.60 1.96
C ALA A 291 13.44 -9.16 1.23
N VAL A 292 12.57 -8.31 0.70
CA VAL A 292 11.31 -8.73 0.06
C VAL A 292 11.52 -9.14 -1.40
N ALA A 293 12.45 -8.50 -2.11
CA ALA A 293 12.80 -8.88 -3.49
C ALA A 293 13.82 -10.02 -3.56
N ASP A 294 14.38 -10.48 -2.42
CA ASP A 294 15.46 -11.46 -2.35
C ASP A 294 16.66 -11.05 -3.23
N ALA A 295 16.96 -9.76 -3.23
CA ALA A 295 17.95 -9.14 -4.10
C ALA A 295 19.22 -8.76 -3.33
N ASP A 296 20.39 -9.02 -3.92
CA ASP A 296 21.67 -8.54 -3.39
C ASP A 296 21.65 -7.00 -3.27
N PRO A 297 21.91 -6.43 -2.08
CA PRO A 297 21.99 -4.98 -1.88
C PRO A 297 22.92 -4.27 -2.88
N SER A 298 24.00 -4.92 -3.29
CA SER A 298 24.95 -4.40 -4.28
C SER A 298 24.30 -4.23 -5.66
N ARG A 299 23.44 -5.18 -6.05
CA ARG A 299 22.68 -5.10 -7.31
C ARG A 299 21.61 -4.02 -7.25
N LEU A 300 20.97 -3.81 -6.10
CA LEU A 300 19.96 -2.76 -5.92
C LEU A 300 20.54 -1.34 -6.10
N CYS A 301 21.78 -1.10 -5.68
CA CYS A 301 22.46 0.17 -5.92
C CYS A 301 22.68 0.43 -7.43
N GLY A 302 23.13 -0.57 -8.17
CA GLY A 302 23.30 -0.47 -9.62
C GLY A 302 21.97 -0.27 -10.36
N TRP A 303 20.95 -1.02 -9.94
CA TRP A 303 19.58 -0.95 -10.46
C TRP A 303 18.94 0.43 -10.23
N THR A 304 18.97 0.96 -9.01
CA THR A 304 18.45 2.30 -8.70
C THR A 304 19.16 3.39 -9.50
N GLY A 305 20.49 3.30 -9.62
CA GLY A 305 21.28 4.21 -10.44
C GLY A 305 20.90 4.17 -11.93
N GLU A 306 20.67 2.98 -12.47
CA GLU A 306 20.23 2.82 -13.86
C GLU A 306 18.82 3.34 -14.10
N LEU A 307 17.86 3.07 -13.22
CA LEU A 307 16.50 3.62 -13.35
C LEU A 307 16.45 5.14 -13.18
N THR A 308 17.36 5.70 -12.39
CA THR A 308 17.54 7.14 -12.26
C THR A 308 18.10 7.73 -13.56
N ARG A 309 19.13 7.10 -14.16
CA ARG A 309 19.65 7.49 -15.48
C ARG A 309 18.59 7.38 -16.58
N GLN A 310 17.70 6.38 -16.49
CA GLN A 310 16.59 6.21 -17.42
C GLN A 310 15.44 7.21 -17.19
N GLY A 311 15.47 7.99 -16.11
CA GLY A 311 14.49 9.02 -15.80
C GLY A 311 13.21 8.51 -15.11
N LEU A 312 13.14 7.22 -14.79
CA LEU A 312 11.99 6.61 -14.11
C LEU A 312 11.99 6.86 -12.61
N LEU A 313 13.19 6.91 -12.01
CA LEU A 313 13.41 7.32 -10.64
C LEU A 313 14.13 8.67 -10.57
N ARG A 314 14.01 9.35 -9.44
CA ARG A 314 14.73 10.57 -9.10
C ARG A 314 15.12 10.54 -7.64
N GLN A 315 16.11 11.36 -7.28
CA GLN A 315 16.39 11.65 -5.89
C GLN A 315 15.30 12.59 -5.35
N GLY A 316 14.70 12.18 -4.24
CA GLY A 316 13.71 12.96 -3.51
C GLY A 316 14.33 14.26 -3.00
N PRO A 317 13.59 15.38 -3.05
CA PRO A 317 14.13 16.71 -2.76
C PRO A 317 14.52 16.92 -1.29
N GLN A 318 13.98 16.12 -0.37
CA GLN A 318 14.19 16.27 1.08
C GLN A 318 15.29 15.34 1.61
N ASP A 319 15.27 14.07 1.19
CA ASP A 319 16.09 13.03 1.85
C ASP A 319 17.12 12.39 0.91
N GLY A 320 17.15 12.78 -0.37
CA GLY A 320 18.01 12.16 -1.40
C GLY A 320 17.62 10.72 -1.76
N ARG A 321 16.59 10.16 -1.13
CA ARG A 321 16.08 8.81 -1.36
C ARG A 321 15.51 8.66 -2.77
N PRO A 322 15.65 7.50 -3.43
CA PRO A 322 15.01 7.28 -4.71
C PRO A 322 13.49 7.43 -4.58
N ALA A 323 12.84 8.01 -5.57
CA ALA A 323 11.39 8.12 -5.70
C ALA A 323 11.00 8.05 -7.17
N PHE A 324 9.79 7.58 -7.47
CA PHE A 324 9.26 7.61 -8.83
C PHE A 324 9.20 9.04 -9.35
N ALA A 325 9.54 9.20 -10.62
CA ALA A 325 9.53 10.48 -11.30
C ALA A 325 8.17 11.22 -11.21
N HIS A 326 7.08 10.44 -11.12
CA HIS A 326 5.71 10.92 -10.96
C HIS A 326 4.80 9.90 -10.23
N PRO A 327 3.80 10.32 -9.43
CA PRO A 327 2.83 9.42 -8.79
C PRO A 327 2.09 8.50 -9.76
N LEU A 328 1.65 8.99 -10.92
CA LEU A 328 1.04 8.13 -11.96
C LEU A 328 1.96 7.02 -12.45
N LEU A 329 3.27 7.27 -12.55
CA LEU A 329 4.22 6.22 -12.93
C LEU A 329 4.31 5.15 -11.83
N ARG A 330 4.36 5.56 -10.56
CA ARG A 330 4.32 4.66 -9.40
C ARG A 330 3.06 3.80 -9.41
N GLU A 331 1.90 4.42 -9.61
CA GLU A 331 0.61 3.74 -9.67
C GLU A 331 0.51 2.78 -10.86
N ALA A 332 0.92 3.20 -12.06
CA ALA A 332 0.94 2.32 -13.25
C ALA A 332 1.86 1.10 -13.07
N VAL A 333 3.00 1.27 -12.38
CA VAL A 333 3.86 0.15 -12.01
C VAL A 333 3.17 -0.74 -10.98
N ARG A 334 2.57 -0.16 -9.94
CA ARG A 334 1.87 -0.89 -8.88
C ARG A 334 0.71 -1.74 -9.42
N ASP A 335 -0.08 -1.16 -10.33
CA ASP A 335 -1.28 -1.80 -10.89
C ASP A 335 -0.98 -2.78 -12.03
N SER A 336 0.28 -2.81 -12.50
CA SER A 336 0.73 -3.84 -13.44
C SER A 336 0.83 -5.24 -12.82
N TRP A 337 0.70 -5.34 -11.49
CA TRP A 337 0.73 -6.58 -10.74
C TRP A 337 -0.66 -7.01 -10.25
N ASP A 338 -0.92 -8.32 -10.26
CA ASP A 338 -2.12 -8.89 -9.64
C ASP A 338 -2.21 -8.57 -8.13
N ARG A 339 -3.44 -8.50 -7.64
CA ARG A 339 -3.75 -8.13 -6.25
C ARG A 339 -3.17 -9.14 -5.24
N HIS A 340 -3.00 -10.40 -5.61
CA HIS A 340 -2.47 -11.43 -4.71
C HIS A 340 -0.98 -11.20 -4.42
N ARG A 341 -0.20 -10.90 -5.46
CA ARG A 341 1.24 -10.63 -5.30
C ARG A 341 1.51 -9.31 -4.61
N ARG A 342 0.67 -8.28 -4.82
CA ARG A 342 0.68 -7.07 -3.99
C ARG A 342 0.42 -7.39 -2.53
N ALA A 343 -0.59 -8.23 -2.26
CA ALA A 343 -0.88 -8.65 -0.89
C ALA A 343 0.26 -9.45 -0.25
N ASP A 344 0.95 -10.29 -1.04
CA ASP A 344 2.15 -11.01 -0.58
C ASP A 344 3.31 -10.08 -0.23
N VAL A 345 3.57 -9.03 -1.01
CA VAL A 345 4.57 -8.00 -0.67
C VAL A 345 4.23 -7.37 0.67
N HIS A 346 3.01 -6.86 0.83
CA HIS A 346 2.54 -6.28 2.09
C HIS A 346 2.65 -7.24 3.28
N ARG A 347 2.24 -8.50 3.10
CA ARG A 347 2.37 -9.54 4.13
C ARG A 347 3.82 -9.74 4.55
N ARG A 348 4.74 -9.87 3.58
CA ARG A 348 6.16 -10.14 3.83
C ARG A 348 6.87 -8.96 4.49
N VAL A 349 6.45 -7.75 4.16
CA VAL A 349 6.92 -6.51 4.81
C VAL A 349 6.43 -6.44 6.25
N ALA A 350 5.13 -6.65 6.48
CA ALA A 350 4.58 -6.67 7.83
C ALA A 350 5.25 -7.73 8.72
N GLU A 351 5.49 -8.92 8.18
CA GLU A 351 6.18 -10.02 8.87
C GLU A 351 7.63 -9.64 9.22
N LEU A 352 8.36 -9.01 8.29
CA LEU A 352 9.72 -8.55 8.53
C LEU A 352 9.81 -7.45 9.59
N LEU A 353 8.93 -6.45 9.52
CA LEU A 353 8.83 -5.38 10.52
C LEU A 353 8.50 -5.95 11.91
N HIS A 354 7.57 -6.91 11.97
CA HIS A 354 7.21 -7.59 13.21
C HIS A 354 8.42 -8.35 13.81
N HIS A 355 9.15 -9.11 13.00
CA HIS A 355 10.32 -9.86 13.48
C HIS A 355 11.49 -8.97 13.91
N ARG A 356 11.62 -7.76 13.35
CA ARG A 356 12.60 -6.76 13.78
C ARG A 356 12.20 -6.06 15.08
N GLY A 357 10.95 -6.16 15.50
CA GLY A 357 10.41 -5.44 16.65
C GLY A 357 10.10 -3.98 16.35
N ASP A 358 9.83 -3.65 15.08
CA ASP A 358 9.44 -2.30 14.67
C ASP A 358 8.06 -1.93 15.25
N PRO A 359 7.70 -0.63 15.32
CA PRO A 359 6.44 -0.19 15.88
C PRO A 359 5.23 -0.87 15.23
N GLU A 360 4.24 -1.26 16.03
CA GLU A 360 3.04 -1.96 15.56
C GLU A 360 2.28 -1.17 14.48
N GLU A 361 2.36 0.16 14.49
CA GLU A 361 1.72 0.99 13.45
C GLU A 361 2.36 0.78 12.07
N ALA A 362 3.68 0.56 12.02
CA ALA A 362 4.36 0.25 10.77
C ALA A 362 3.93 -1.13 10.24
N VAL A 363 3.83 -2.11 11.14
CA VAL A 363 3.31 -3.45 10.81
C VAL A 363 1.87 -3.37 10.29
N VAL A 364 0.99 -2.68 11.02
CA VAL A 364 -0.44 -2.58 10.70
C VAL A 364 -0.69 -1.80 9.42
N ARG A 365 0.14 -0.79 9.09
CA ARG A 365 0.06 -0.09 7.80
C ARG A 365 0.12 -1.03 6.61
N HIS A 366 0.89 -2.11 6.71
CA HIS A 366 0.95 -3.12 5.66
C HIS A 366 -0.09 -4.24 5.79
N LEU A 367 -0.66 -4.48 6.98
CA LEU A 367 -1.73 -5.48 7.17
C LEU A 367 -3.12 -4.97 6.76
N MET A 368 -3.39 -3.67 6.90
CA MET A 368 -4.72 -3.08 6.62
C MET A 368 -5.16 -3.17 5.15
N PRO A 369 -4.29 -2.97 4.13
CA PRO A 369 -4.70 -3.05 2.73
C PRO A 369 -5.00 -4.47 2.24
N ILE A 370 -4.66 -5.50 3.02
CA ILE A 370 -4.67 -6.91 2.58
C ILE A 370 -5.69 -7.77 3.36
N PRO A 371 -6.17 -8.87 2.75
CA PRO A 371 -6.97 -9.87 3.46
C PRO A 371 -6.23 -10.51 4.64
N ALA A 372 -6.97 -11.27 5.46
CA ALA A 372 -6.42 -12.05 6.57
C ALA A 372 -5.21 -12.89 6.15
N VAL A 373 -4.11 -12.76 6.88
CA VAL A 373 -2.85 -13.48 6.58
C VAL A 373 -2.83 -14.87 7.18
N GLY A 374 -3.69 -15.15 8.15
CA GLY A 374 -3.81 -16.47 8.78
C GLY A 374 -2.76 -16.71 9.87
N ALA A 375 -2.20 -15.64 10.46
CA ALA A 375 -1.08 -15.75 11.40
C ALA A 375 -1.40 -15.09 12.77
N PRO A 376 -1.17 -15.77 13.91
CA PRO A 376 -1.49 -15.23 15.23
C PRO A 376 -0.78 -13.91 15.57
N TRP A 377 0.45 -13.72 15.06
CA TRP A 377 1.21 -12.49 15.30
C TRP A 377 0.54 -11.25 14.68
N ALA A 378 -0.19 -11.41 13.58
CA ALA A 378 -0.90 -10.32 12.92
C ALA A 378 -2.08 -9.84 13.78
N ALA A 379 -2.79 -10.78 14.41
CA ALA A 379 -3.85 -10.46 15.38
C ALA A 379 -3.28 -9.64 16.55
N ASP A 380 -2.13 -10.07 17.10
CA ASP A 380 -1.48 -9.41 18.23
C ASP A 380 -1.04 -7.99 17.88
N ALA A 381 -0.39 -7.80 16.72
CA ALA A 381 0.02 -6.47 16.25
C ALA A 381 -1.18 -5.53 16.03
N LEU A 382 -2.29 -6.03 15.48
CA LEU A 382 -3.51 -5.25 15.28
C LEU A 382 -4.18 -4.85 16.60
N VAL A 383 -4.21 -5.75 17.60
CA VAL A 383 -4.76 -5.45 18.94
C VAL A 383 -3.88 -4.43 19.67
N GLY A 384 -2.55 -4.58 19.60
CA GLY A 384 -1.62 -3.62 20.20
C GLY A 384 -1.74 -2.21 19.58
N ALA A 385 -1.81 -2.14 18.25
CA ALA A 385 -2.04 -0.88 17.53
C ALA A 385 -3.40 -0.26 17.90
N ALA A 386 -4.45 -1.07 18.03
CA ALA A 386 -5.76 -0.58 18.48
C ALA A 386 -5.68 0.02 19.89
N ALA A 387 -4.99 -0.64 20.82
CA ALA A 387 -4.82 -0.13 22.17
C ALA A 387 -4.07 1.23 22.20
N LYS A 388 -3.11 1.44 21.28
CA LYS A 388 -2.44 2.75 21.13
C LYS A 388 -3.35 3.80 20.49
N ALA A 389 -4.12 3.42 19.48
CA ALA A 389 -5.10 4.30 18.85
C ALA A 389 -6.14 4.78 19.88
N VAL A 390 -6.62 3.90 20.76
CA VAL A 390 -7.48 4.26 21.90
C VAL A 390 -6.81 5.28 22.82
N ARG A 391 -5.55 5.04 23.23
CA ARG A 391 -4.79 6.00 24.07
C ARG A 391 -4.58 7.36 23.40
N SER A 392 -4.59 7.40 22.07
CA SER A 392 -4.37 8.60 21.27
C SER A 392 -5.69 9.28 20.83
N GLY A 393 -6.85 8.76 21.25
CA GLY A 393 -8.16 9.28 20.87
C GLY A 393 -8.57 8.99 19.41
N GLN A 394 -7.89 8.07 18.72
CA GLN A 394 -8.16 7.69 17.33
C GLN A 394 -9.13 6.50 17.28
N THR A 395 -10.40 6.75 17.63
CA THR A 395 -11.42 5.70 17.80
C THR A 395 -11.69 4.91 16.51
N ASP A 396 -11.78 5.59 15.35
CA ASP A 396 -12.06 4.90 14.07
C ASP A 396 -10.91 3.97 13.66
N ASP A 397 -9.66 4.38 13.87
CA ASP A 397 -8.48 3.54 13.59
C ASP A 397 -8.44 2.33 14.53
N ALA A 398 -8.76 2.51 15.82
CA ALA A 398 -8.85 1.40 16.77
C ALA A 398 -9.93 0.38 16.37
N ILE A 399 -11.12 0.85 15.96
CA ILE A 399 -12.22 0.00 15.50
C ILE A 399 -11.83 -0.74 14.21
N ALA A 400 -11.16 -0.06 13.27
CA ALA A 400 -10.67 -0.68 12.04
C ALA A 400 -9.66 -1.79 12.33
N CYS A 401 -8.70 -1.53 13.24
CA CYS A 401 -7.70 -2.52 13.66
C CYS A 401 -8.35 -3.73 14.36
N LEU A 402 -9.26 -3.52 15.31
CA LEU A 402 -9.93 -4.61 16.04
C LEU A 402 -10.80 -5.47 15.13
N ARG A 403 -11.56 -4.85 14.21
CA ARG A 403 -12.34 -5.60 13.21
C ARG A 403 -11.45 -6.45 12.32
N ARG A 404 -10.30 -5.91 11.90
CA ARG A 404 -9.32 -6.64 11.11
C ARG A 404 -8.65 -7.76 11.91
N ALA A 405 -8.38 -7.56 13.20
CA ALA A 405 -7.82 -8.57 14.10
C ALA A 405 -8.75 -9.77 14.29
N LEU A 406 -10.06 -9.53 14.36
CA LEU A 406 -11.08 -10.59 14.50
C LEU A 406 -11.21 -11.50 13.27
N GLN A 407 -10.61 -11.12 12.14
CA GLN A 407 -10.50 -11.95 10.93
C GLN A 407 -9.26 -12.86 10.96
N GLU A 408 -8.29 -12.59 11.84
CA GLU A 408 -7.09 -13.41 11.99
C GLU A 408 -7.33 -14.58 12.97
N PRO A 409 -6.61 -15.71 12.80
CA PRO A 409 -6.62 -16.79 13.76
C PRO A 409 -6.13 -16.32 15.13
N SER A 410 -6.97 -16.49 16.15
CA SER A 410 -6.66 -16.12 17.54
C SER A 410 -7.29 -17.12 18.51
N SER A 411 -6.77 -17.17 19.74
CA SER A 411 -7.37 -17.97 20.80
C SER A 411 -8.76 -17.42 21.17
N VAL A 412 -9.64 -18.28 21.69
CA VAL A 412 -10.98 -17.87 22.14
C VAL A 412 -10.91 -16.73 23.18
N VAL A 413 -9.90 -16.76 24.05
CA VAL A 413 -9.66 -15.72 25.06
C VAL A 413 -9.35 -14.38 24.40
N ARG A 414 -8.36 -14.33 23.50
CA ARG A 414 -7.98 -13.09 22.79
C ARG A 414 -9.11 -12.56 21.90
N ARG A 415 -9.81 -13.45 21.21
CA ARG A 415 -10.99 -13.09 20.40
C ARG A 415 -12.05 -12.41 21.25
N SER A 416 -12.34 -12.97 22.43
CA SER A 416 -13.32 -12.39 23.33
C SER A 416 -12.86 -11.03 23.88
N GLU A 417 -11.58 -10.88 24.26
CA GLU A 417 -11.03 -9.60 24.72
C GLU A 417 -11.14 -8.50 23.65
N ALA A 418 -10.80 -8.83 22.40
CA ALA A 418 -10.93 -7.93 21.26
C ALA A 418 -12.41 -7.57 20.97
N LEU A 419 -13.34 -8.52 21.11
CA LEU A 419 -14.78 -8.25 20.98
C LEU A 419 -15.32 -7.35 22.09
N ILE A 420 -14.83 -7.47 23.34
CA ILE A 420 -15.19 -6.55 24.43
C ILE A 420 -14.76 -5.14 24.06
N GLU A 421 -13.49 -4.96 23.68
CA GLU A 421 -12.95 -3.64 23.35
C GLU A 421 -13.65 -3.02 22.12
N LEU A 422 -13.82 -3.80 21.06
CA LEU A 422 -14.54 -3.37 19.86
C LEU A 422 -15.98 -3.00 20.18
N GLY A 423 -16.67 -3.85 20.95
CA GLY A 423 -18.05 -3.63 21.35
C GLY A 423 -18.21 -2.34 22.16
N CYS A 424 -17.31 -2.09 23.11
CA CYS A 424 -17.33 -0.86 23.89
C CYS A 424 -17.09 0.39 23.03
N LEU A 425 -16.11 0.36 22.12
CA LEU A 425 -15.84 1.49 21.21
C LEU A 425 -17.00 1.74 20.24
N GLU A 426 -17.60 0.68 19.71
CA GLU A 426 -18.75 0.80 18.79
C GLU A 426 -19.99 1.36 19.48
N VAL A 427 -20.29 0.96 20.73
CA VAL A 427 -21.41 1.55 21.50
C VAL A 427 -21.18 3.03 21.76
N ARG A 428 -19.94 3.43 22.10
CA ARG A 428 -19.59 4.85 22.30
C ARG A 428 -19.76 5.68 21.03
N ASP A 429 -19.50 5.11 19.87
CA ASP A 429 -19.74 5.75 18.57
C ASP A 429 -21.16 5.51 18.03
N GLU A 430 -22.11 5.15 18.90
CA GLU A 430 -23.53 4.93 18.59
C GLU A 430 -23.79 3.86 17.49
N ARG A 431 -22.85 2.94 17.28
CA ARG A 431 -22.96 1.87 16.29
C ARG A 431 -23.78 0.70 16.82
N ALA A 432 -24.79 0.28 16.06
CA ALA A 432 -25.72 -0.78 16.44
C ALA A 432 -25.02 -2.12 16.76
N SER A 433 -23.91 -2.41 16.07
CA SER A 433 -23.15 -3.66 16.18
C SER A 433 -22.48 -3.90 17.53
N GLY A 434 -22.24 -2.85 18.33
CA GLY A 434 -21.47 -2.97 19.56
C GLY A 434 -22.10 -3.90 20.60
N VAL A 435 -23.43 -3.81 20.80
CA VAL A 435 -24.19 -4.72 21.69
C VAL A 435 -24.07 -6.18 21.22
N ARG A 436 -24.07 -6.43 19.92
CA ARG A 436 -23.91 -7.79 19.36
C ARG A 436 -22.52 -8.34 19.65
N HIS A 437 -21.47 -7.54 19.48
CA HIS A 437 -20.10 -7.96 19.79
C HIS A 437 -19.88 -8.21 21.28
N LEU A 438 -20.48 -7.38 22.17
CA LEU A 438 -20.43 -7.61 23.62
C LEU A 438 -21.17 -8.89 24.04
N ALA A 439 -22.34 -9.15 23.46
CA ALA A 439 -23.07 -10.40 23.70
C ALA A 439 -22.31 -11.64 23.19
N GLU A 440 -21.66 -11.56 22.02
CA GLU A 440 -20.77 -12.61 21.53
C GLU A 440 -19.58 -12.83 22.48
N ALA A 441 -18.95 -11.74 22.94
CA ALA A 441 -17.84 -11.82 23.87
C ALA A 441 -18.21 -12.53 25.17
N LEU A 442 -19.37 -12.21 25.75
CA LEU A 442 -19.89 -12.83 26.97
C LEU A 442 -20.08 -14.35 26.80
N ARG A 443 -20.59 -14.80 25.64
CA ARG A 443 -20.78 -16.22 25.32
C ARG A 443 -19.45 -16.97 25.17
N LEU A 444 -18.42 -16.31 24.63
CA LEU A 444 -17.11 -16.93 24.41
C LEU A 444 -16.25 -17.00 25.68
N GLN A 445 -16.53 -16.19 26.71
CA GLN A 445 -15.74 -16.15 27.93
C GLN A 445 -15.93 -17.40 28.80
N ARG A 446 -14.80 -18.04 29.13
CA ARG A 446 -14.74 -19.16 30.08
C ARG A 446 -14.20 -18.75 31.46
N HIS A 447 -13.48 -17.63 31.53
CA HIS A 447 -12.93 -17.12 32.77
C HIS A 447 -13.92 -16.19 33.47
N ALA A 448 -14.07 -16.38 34.78
CA ALA A 448 -15.07 -15.72 35.59
C ALA A 448 -14.96 -14.18 35.53
N GLY A 449 -13.75 -13.63 35.69
CA GLY A 449 -13.50 -12.18 35.57
C GLY A 449 -13.79 -11.61 34.18
N GLY A 450 -13.49 -12.36 33.11
CA GLY A 450 -13.79 -11.96 31.73
C GLY A 450 -15.30 -11.89 31.47
N ARG A 451 -16.08 -12.83 32.04
CA ARG A 451 -17.54 -12.82 31.97
C ARG A 451 -18.14 -11.60 32.68
N VAL A 452 -17.65 -11.26 33.88
CA VAL A 452 -18.09 -10.05 34.61
C VAL A 452 -17.84 -8.80 33.79
N ARG A 453 -16.63 -8.64 33.24
CA ARG A 453 -16.29 -7.48 32.40
C ARG A 453 -17.19 -7.36 31.17
N ALA A 454 -17.41 -8.46 30.44
CA ALA A 454 -18.25 -8.47 29.25
C ALA A 454 -19.73 -8.16 29.57
N ALA A 455 -20.29 -8.78 30.62
CA ALA A 455 -21.67 -8.57 31.03
C ALA A 455 -21.90 -7.15 31.56
N THR A 456 -20.94 -6.61 32.31
CA THR A 456 -21.00 -5.24 32.83
C THR A 456 -21.00 -4.22 31.69
N ALA A 457 -20.12 -4.39 30.69
CA ALA A 457 -20.10 -3.55 29.50
C ALA A 457 -21.40 -3.69 28.68
N LEU A 458 -21.91 -4.91 28.52
CA LEU A 458 -23.18 -5.18 27.83
C LEU A 458 -24.37 -4.53 28.54
N GLY A 459 -24.47 -4.67 29.87
CA GLY A 459 -25.51 -4.05 30.67
C GLY A 459 -25.50 -2.54 30.54
N THR A 460 -24.32 -1.93 30.64
CA THR A 460 -24.14 -0.48 30.44
C THR A 460 -24.55 -0.04 29.03
N ALA A 461 -24.21 -0.82 28.00
CA ALA A 461 -24.62 -0.54 26.62
C ALA A 461 -26.15 -0.63 26.42
N LEU A 462 -26.82 -1.58 27.07
CA LEU A 462 -28.28 -1.75 27.02
C LEU A 462 -29.00 -0.60 27.73
N VAL A 463 -28.49 -0.16 28.90
CA VAL A 463 -29.01 1.01 29.61
C VAL A 463 -28.93 2.28 28.77
N THR A 464 -27.84 2.47 28.04
CA THR A 464 -27.67 3.62 27.12
C THR A 464 -28.75 3.64 26.02
N ARG A 465 -29.38 2.50 25.73
CA ARG A 465 -30.51 2.35 24.79
C ARG A 465 -31.89 2.34 25.46
N GLY A 466 -31.95 2.52 26.78
CA GLY A 466 -33.19 2.45 27.58
C GLY A 466 -33.64 1.03 27.93
N GLU A 467 -32.84 0.00 27.64
CA GLU A 467 -33.19 -1.41 27.87
C GLU A 467 -32.75 -1.89 29.27
N VAL A 468 -33.14 -1.16 30.32
CA VAL A 468 -32.68 -1.41 31.70
C VAL A 468 -33.07 -2.81 32.20
N HIS A 469 -34.29 -3.26 31.92
CA HIS A 469 -34.77 -4.59 32.35
C HIS A 469 -33.92 -5.71 31.74
N THR A 470 -33.62 -5.64 30.45
CA THR A 470 -32.74 -6.61 29.76
C THR A 470 -31.32 -6.57 30.30
N ALA A 471 -30.81 -5.39 30.66
CA ALA A 471 -29.50 -5.28 31.31
C ALA A 471 -29.46 -5.99 32.68
N LEU A 472 -30.53 -5.85 33.47
CA LEU A 472 -30.66 -6.51 34.77
C LEU A 472 -30.84 -8.03 34.63
N ASP A 473 -31.57 -8.50 33.62
CA ASP A 473 -31.70 -9.93 33.32
C ASP A 473 -30.33 -10.57 33.03
N VAL A 474 -29.52 -9.92 32.18
CA VAL A 474 -28.16 -10.39 31.83
C VAL A 474 -27.26 -10.49 33.07
N LEU A 475 -27.32 -9.50 33.97
CA LEU A 475 -26.52 -9.51 35.21
C LEU A 475 -27.09 -10.50 36.24
N GLY A 476 -28.40 -10.68 36.30
CA GLY A 476 -29.06 -11.68 37.15
C GLY A 476 -28.65 -13.10 36.80
N GLU A 477 -28.71 -13.46 35.51
CA GLU A 477 -28.23 -14.76 35.02
C GLU A 477 -26.75 -15.00 35.36
N LEU A 478 -25.93 -13.94 35.33
CA LEU A 478 -24.52 -14.04 35.68
C LEU A 478 -24.31 -14.25 37.18
N ALA A 479 -25.10 -13.58 38.02
CA ALA A 479 -25.02 -13.68 39.48
C ALA A 479 -25.29 -15.11 39.97
N GLU A 480 -26.27 -15.81 39.37
CA GLU A 480 -26.57 -17.22 39.68
C GLU A 480 -25.36 -18.13 39.44
N GLY A 481 -24.56 -17.83 38.41
CA GLY A 481 -23.36 -18.59 38.06
C GLY A 481 -22.14 -18.35 38.97
N PHE A 482 -22.21 -17.38 39.89
CA PHE A 482 -21.12 -17.03 40.81
C PHE A 482 -21.49 -17.17 42.29
N ALA A 483 -22.51 -17.95 42.63
CA ALA A 483 -22.91 -18.20 44.02
C ALA A 483 -21.75 -18.67 44.93
N ASP A 484 -20.76 -19.38 44.37
CA ASP A 484 -19.60 -19.91 45.10
C ASP A 484 -18.41 -18.92 45.18
N SER A 485 -18.47 -17.75 44.53
CA SER A 485 -17.39 -16.75 44.52
C SER A 485 -17.88 -15.40 45.04
N THR A 486 -17.56 -15.12 46.31
CA THR A 486 -18.02 -13.94 47.04
C THR A 486 -17.65 -12.62 46.33
N ASP A 487 -16.41 -12.45 45.86
CA ASP A 487 -15.96 -11.19 45.26
C ASP A 487 -16.60 -10.93 43.89
N LEU A 488 -16.78 -11.96 43.06
CA LEU A 488 -17.42 -11.84 41.75
C LEU A 488 -18.93 -11.61 41.88
N ALA A 489 -19.58 -12.31 42.82
CA ALA A 489 -20.98 -12.07 43.14
C ALA A 489 -21.19 -10.62 43.60
N HIS A 490 -20.30 -10.09 44.45
CA HIS A 490 -20.32 -8.70 44.88
C HIS A 490 -20.08 -7.71 43.73
N ALA A 491 -19.22 -8.04 42.76
CA ALA A 491 -18.96 -7.17 41.61
C ALA A 491 -20.19 -7.08 40.70
N VAL A 492 -20.83 -8.22 40.42
CA VAL A 492 -22.08 -8.26 39.66
C VAL A 492 -23.19 -7.53 40.42
N GLN A 493 -23.32 -7.73 41.74
CA GLN A 493 -24.31 -7.03 42.56
C GLN A 493 -24.12 -5.50 42.54
N ALA A 494 -22.87 -5.03 42.61
CA ALA A 494 -22.55 -3.61 42.52
C ALA A 494 -22.86 -3.04 41.12
N ALA A 495 -22.55 -3.78 40.05
CA ALA A 495 -22.92 -3.40 38.69
C ALA A 495 -24.45 -3.34 38.51
N THR A 496 -25.18 -4.35 39.00
CA THR A 496 -26.66 -4.41 38.95
C THR A 496 -27.28 -3.20 39.63
N ALA A 497 -26.76 -2.77 40.77
CA ALA A 497 -27.29 -1.64 41.51
C ALA A 497 -27.01 -0.28 40.82
N LEU A 498 -25.80 -0.07 40.29
CA LEU A 498 -25.52 1.14 39.49
C LEU A 498 -26.31 1.17 38.17
N ILE A 499 -26.58 0.01 37.57
CA ILE A 499 -27.40 -0.07 36.36
C ILE A 499 -28.88 0.16 36.70
N SER A 500 -29.37 -0.39 37.82
CA SER A 500 -30.77 -0.22 38.21
C SER A 500 -31.11 1.21 38.62
N SER A 501 -30.15 2.04 39.03
CA SER A 501 -30.38 3.45 39.35
C SER A 501 -30.88 4.29 38.16
N HIS A 502 -30.78 3.76 36.93
CA HIS A 502 -31.32 4.38 35.71
C HIS A 502 -32.84 4.16 35.54
N ASP A 503 -33.46 3.33 36.38
CA ASP A 503 -34.91 3.09 36.43
C ASP A 503 -35.40 3.00 37.89
N GLY A 504 -36.27 3.92 38.30
CA GLY A 504 -36.68 4.06 39.70
C GLY A 504 -37.28 2.80 40.32
N ASP A 505 -38.13 2.08 39.57
CA ASP A 505 -38.76 0.85 40.05
C ASP A 505 -37.75 -0.29 40.21
N SER A 506 -36.81 -0.41 39.28
CA SER A 506 -35.71 -1.36 39.37
C SER A 506 -34.76 -1.05 40.52
N TRP A 507 -34.41 0.22 40.73
CA TRP A 507 -33.62 0.67 41.87
C TRP A 507 -34.26 0.27 43.20
N LEU A 508 -35.55 0.57 43.38
CA LEU A 508 -36.28 0.25 44.61
C LEU A 508 -36.34 -1.27 44.87
N ARG A 509 -36.50 -2.09 43.83
CA ARG A 509 -36.46 -3.56 43.95
C ARG A 509 -35.10 -4.05 44.42
N VAL A 510 -34.01 -3.55 43.82
CA VAL A 510 -32.64 -3.91 44.22
C VAL A 510 -32.35 -3.48 45.66
N VAL A 511 -32.72 -2.27 46.05
CA VAL A 511 -32.54 -1.78 47.43
C VAL A 511 -33.34 -2.61 48.44
N ALA A 512 -34.59 -2.98 48.12
CA ALA A 512 -35.40 -3.81 48.99
C ALA A 512 -34.75 -5.17 49.25
N GLU A 513 -34.16 -5.78 48.21
CA GLU A 513 -33.45 -7.04 48.32
C GLU A 513 -32.14 -6.91 49.12
N LEU A 514 -31.33 -5.87 48.88
CA LEU A 514 -30.13 -5.60 49.66
C LEU A 514 -30.44 -5.42 51.16
N ARG A 515 -31.53 -4.71 51.48
CA ARG A 515 -32.00 -4.53 52.87
C ARG A 515 -32.44 -5.85 53.49
N ARG A 516 -33.15 -6.69 52.74
CA ARG A 516 -33.58 -8.01 53.20
C ARG A 516 -32.38 -8.88 53.55
N ILE A 517 -31.34 -8.89 52.72
CA ILE A 517 -30.11 -9.66 52.96
C ILE A 517 -29.41 -9.14 54.23
N GLU A 518 -29.19 -7.84 54.36
CA GLU A 518 -28.51 -7.26 55.53
C GLU A 518 -29.31 -7.44 56.84
N GLN A 519 -30.65 -7.45 56.78
CA GLN A 519 -31.50 -7.75 57.93
C GLN A 519 -31.42 -9.22 58.37
N GLN A 520 -31.32 -10.14 57.42
CA GLN A 520 -31.24 -11.58 57.69
C GLN A 520 -29.85 -12.00 58.19
N ALA A 521 -28.80 -11.33 57.71
CA ALA A 521 -27.43 -11.55 58.13
C ALA A 521 -26.67 -10.20 58.19
N PRO A 522 -26.51 -9.60 59.38
CA PRO A 522 -25.75 -8.36 59.53
C PRO A 522 -24.29 -8.54 59.07
N GLY A 523 -23.85 -7.76 58.08
CA GLY A 523 -22.56 -7.97 57.41
C GLY A 523 -22.61 -8.96 56.23
N GLY A 524 -23.80 -9.38 55.81
CA GLY A 524 -24.04 -10.30 54.70
C GLY A 524 -23.95 -9.65 53.32
N ILE A 525 -23.81 -8.32 53.25
CA ILE A 525 -23.56 -7.60 51.99
C ILE A 525 -22.16 -6.95 51.96
N ALA A 526 -21.59 -6.87 50.77
CA ALA A 526 -20.29 -6.24 50.54
C ALA A 526 -20.27 -4.75 50.92
N PRO A 527 -19.09 -4.17 51.21
CA PRO A 527 -18.96 -2.71 51.39
C PRO A 527 -19.50 -1.87 50.23
N THR A 528 -19.39 -2.34 48.98
CA THR A 528 -19.99 -1.69 47.80
C THR A 528 -21.52 -1.63 47.90
N ALA A 529 -22.17 -2.72 48.29
CA ALA A 529 -23.61 -2.77 48.52
C ALA A 529 -24.06 -1.89 49.72
N LYS A 530 -23.23 -1.75 50.76
CA LYS A 530 -23.48 -0.82 51.87
C LYS A 530 -23.41 0.65 51.42
N ALA A 531 -22.51 0.98 50.50
CA ALA A 531 -22.46 2.31 49.90
C ALA A 531 -23.76 2.63 49.17
N LEU A 532 -24.28 1.69 48.37
CA LEU A 532 -25.56 1.82 47.64
C LEU A 532 -26.77 1.97 48.58
N LEU A 533 -26.80 1.23 49.71
CA LEU A 533 -27.83 1.45 50.74
C LEU A 533 -27.72 2.83 51.41
N THR A 534 -26.51 3.38 51.50
CA THR A 534 -26.27 4.73 52.02
C THR A 534 -26.76 5.79 51.04
N GLU A 535 -26.60 5.57 49.72
CA GLU A 535 -27.18 6.44 48.68
C GLU A 535 -28.70 6.51 48.78
N TYR A 536 -29.36 5.36 48.92
CA TYR A 536 -30.79 5.33 49.17
C TYR A 536 -31.14 6.07 50.47
N GLY A 537 -30.42 5.83 51.57
CA GLY A 537 -30.68 6.49 52.85
C GLY A 537 -30.55 8.02 52.78
N ALA A 538 -29.56 8.51 52.04
CA ALA A 538 -29.36 9.94 51.79
C ALA A 538 -30.53 10.53 50.96
N THR A 539 -30.84 9.92 49.80
CA THR A 539 -31.89 10.40 48.89
C THR A 539 -33.30 10.28 49.47
N ALA A 540 -33.55 9.30 50.34
CA ALA A 540 -34.80 9.14 51.06
C ALA A 540 -34.92 10.04 52.31
N GLY A 541 -33.91 10.87 52.61
CA GLY A 541 -33.90 11.76 53.77
C GLY A 541 -33.80 11.03 55.11
N GLN A 542 -33.31 9.78 55.11
CA GLN A 542 -33.15 8.94 56.31
C GLN A 542 -31.82 9.18 57.02
N LEU A 543 -30.85 9.80 56.34
CA LEU A 543 -29.51 10.07 56.85
C LEU A 543 -29.17 11.54 56.65
N SER A 544 -28.56 12.16 57.66
CA SER A 544 -27.94 13.48 57.55
C SER A 544 -26.62 13.42 56.78
N ALA A 545 -26.18 14.55 56.24
CA ALA A 545 -24.87 14.66 55.56
C ALA A 545 -23.70 14.20 56.45
N ALA A 546 -23.76 14.47 57.77
CA ALA A 546 -22.75 14.04 58.72
C ALA A 546 -22.69 12.50 58.87
N GLU A 547 -23.85 11.85 58.98
CA GLU A 547 -23.96 10.38 59.06
C GLU A 547 -23.54 9.70 57.75
N VAL A 548 -23.86 10.31 56.60
CA VAL A 548 -23.39 9.85 55.29
C VAL A 548 -21.87 9.86 55.24
N MET A 549 -21.23 10.96 55.64
CA MET A 549 -19.77 11.08 55.60
C MET A 549 -19.05 10.18 56.60
N GLU A 550 -19.66 9.90 57.76
CA GLU A 550 -19.14 8.89 58.69
C GLU A 550 -19.09 7.50 58.04
N ARG A 551 -20.17 7.11 57.34
CA ARG A 551 -20.25 5.83 56.62
C ARG A 551 -19.27 5.78 55.45
N VAL A 552 -19.14 6.86 54.66
CA VAL A 552 -18.18 6.95 53.56
C VAL A 552 -16.74 6.73 54.06
N ARG A 553 -16.35 7.40 55.16
CA ARG A 553 -15.02 7.21 55.77
C ARG A 553 -14.80 5.78 56.26
N SER A 554 -15.81 5.17 56.88
CA SER A 554 -15.73 3.77 57.32
C SER A 554 -15.58 2.80 56.14
N LEU A 555 -16.29 3.02 55.04
CA LEU A 555 -16.26 2.13 53.88
C LEU A 555 -14.95 2.23 53.11
N THR A 556 -14.44 3.45 52.91
CA THR A 556 -13.19 3.72 52.17
C THR A 556 -11.90 3.40 52.94
N ALA A 557 -12.02 3.13 54.25
CA ALA A 557 -10.94 2.61 55.08
C ALA A 557 -10.73 1.09 54.92
N THR A 558 -11.68 0.38 54.30
CA THR A 558 -11.62 -1.08 54.11
C THR A 558 -10.83 -1.42 52.85
N THR A 559 -9.93 -2.41 52.92
CA THR A 559 -9.25 -2.96 51.75
C THR A 559 -10.20 -3.86 50.97
N LEU A 560 -10.43 -3.56 49.69
CA LEU A 560 -11.29 -4.33 48.80
C LEU A 560 -10.48 -5.00 47.68
N ASP A 561 -11.08 -6.00 47.05
CA ASP A 561 -10.59 -6.52 45.77
C ASP A 561 -10.57 -5.39 44.72
N PRO A 562 -9.52 -5.28 43.88
CA PRO A 562 -9.43 -4.28 42.83
C PRO A 562 -10.66 -4.20 41.92
N LEU A 563 -11.36 -5.32 41.65
CA LEU A 563 -12.59 -5.35 40.85
C LEU A 563 -13.75 -4.56 41.48
N LEU A 564 -13.76 -4.41 42.80
CA LEU A 564 -14.83 -3.73 43.55
C LEU A 564 -14.53 -2.25 43.81
N GLU A 565 -13.26 -1.86 43.74
CA GLU A 565 -12.83 -0.50 44.06
C GLU A 565 -13.56 0.59 43.26
N PRO A 566 -13.72 0.49 41.92
CA PRO A 566 -14.40 1.55 41.17
C PRO A 566 -15.85 1.75 41.58
N TYR A 567 -16.55 0.68 41.95
CA TYR A 567 -17.93 0.76 42.41
C TYR A 567 -18.03 1.46 43.75
N LEU A 568 -17.11 1.13 44.68
CA LEU A 568 -17.07 1.78 45.98
C LEU A 568 -16.74 3.27 45.83
N TYR A 569 -15.67 3.59 45.11
CA TYR A 569 -15.25 4.98 44.96
C TYR A 569 -16.27 5.82 44.20
N ALA A 570 -16.94 5.25 43.19
CA ALA A 570 -18.05 5.90 42.50
C ALA A 570 -19.14 6.30 43.51
N SER A 571 -19.64 5.31 44.27
CA SER A 571 -20.73 5.53 45.22
C SER A 571 -20.32 6.49 46.35
N ALA A 572 -19.10 6.34 46.87
CA ALA A 572 -18.55 7.19 47.92
C ALA A 572 -18.35 8.64 47.45
N ALA A 573 -17.89 8.85 46.21
CA ALA A 573 -17.72 10.17 45.64
C ALA A 573 -19.07 10.86 45.41
N THR A 574 -20.07 10.14 44.89
CA THR A 574 -21.46 10.62 44.76
C THR A 574 -22.02 11.05 46.12
N LEU A 575 -21.86 10.22 47.15
CA LEU A 575 -22.30 10.53 48.51
C LEU A 575 -21.60 11.76 49.12
N ALA A 576 -20.29 11.89 48.93
CA ALA A 576 -19.54 13.05 49.37
C ALA A 576 -19.99 14.32 48.65
N GLN A 577 -20.30 14.22 47.36
CA GLN A 577 -20.84 15.31 46.56
C GLN A 577 -22.22 15.74 47.06
N TRP A 578 -23.12 14.80 47.36
CA TRP A 578 -24.46 15.09 47.93
C TRP A 578 -24.39 15.68 49.36
N ALA A 579 -23.33 15.37 50.11
CA ALA A 579 -23.07 15.93 51.43
C ALA A 579 -22.39 17.32 51.38
N ASP A 580 -22.19 17.90 50.20
CA ASP A 580 -21.47 19.16 49.94
C ASP A 580 -19.96 19.13 50.33
N GLU A 581 -19.38 17.92 50.43
CA GLU A 581 -17.96 17.70 50.70
C GLU A 581 -17.17 17.51 49.39
N LEU A 582 -17.28 18.49 48.49
CA LEU A 582 -16.80 18.37 47.11
C LEU A 582 -15.28 18.09 46.99
N SER A 583 -14.47 18.55 47.94
CA SER A 583 -13.02 18.27 47.96
C SER A 583 -12.72 16.81 48.24
N GLU A 584 -13.52 16.16 49.09
CA GLU A 584 -13.39 14.72 49.33
C GLU A 584 -13.92 13.92 48.14
N ALA A 585 -15.01 14.39 47.50
CA ALA A 585 -15.49 13.80 46.24
C ALA A 585 -14.39 13.78 45.16
N ASP A 586 -13.70 14.90 44.92
CA ASP A 586 -12.60 14.97 43.95
C ASP A 586 -11.44 14.02 44.32
N ARG A 587 -11.12 13.87 45.62
CA ARG A 587 -10.09 12.95 46.10
C ARG A 587 -10.47 11.49 45.84
N LEU A 588 -11.73 11.14 46.09
CA LEU A 588 -12.26 9.79 45.85
C LEU A 588 -12.32 9.49 44.34
N VAL A 589 -12.70 10.47 43.51
CA VAL A 589 -12.64 10.37 42.05
C VAL A 589 -11.21 10.08 41.59
N ALA A 590 -10.25 10.89 42.02
CA ALA A 590 -8.85 10.72 41.64
C ALA A 590 -8.29 9.35 42.07
N ARG A 591 -8.71 8.85 43.24
CA ARG A 591 -8.33 7.53 43.73
C ARG A 591 -8.95 6.40 42.90
N GLY A 592 -10.25 6.47 42.61
CA GLY A 592 -10.96 5.46 41.82
C GLY A 592 -10.48 5.38 40.36
N LEU A 593 -10.18 6.52 39.74
CA LEU A 593 -9.62 6.57 38.39
C LEU A 593 -8.14 6.14 38.35
N GLY A 594 -7.40 6.36 39.44
CA GLY A 594 -5.99 5.99 39.58
C GLY A 594 -5.72 4.48 39.78
N THR A 595 -6.74 3.69 40.13
CA THR A 595 -6.61 2.24 40.37
C THR A 595 -6.22 1.45 39.10
N TYR A 596 -6.53 1.96 37.88
CA TYR A 596 -6.26 1.25 36.63
C TYR A 596 -5.28 2.00 35.73
N ARG A 597 -4.32 1.26 35.13
CA ARG A 597 -3.41 1.80 34.11
C ARG A 597 -4.11 2.09 32.76
N THR A 598 -5.28 1.51 32.52
CA THR A 598 -6.04 1.65 31.26
C THR A 598 -7.52 1.91 31.57
N PRO A 599 -8.17 2.89 30.94
CA PRO A 599 -9.60 3.14 31.12
C PRO A 599 -10.43 1.92 30.73
N GLN A 600 -11.32 1.46 31.63
CA GLN A 600 -12.30 0.43 31.29
C GLN A 600 -13.51 1.06 30.62
N LEU A 601 -13.57 0.97 29.29
CA LEU A 601 -14.68 1.49 28.49
C LEU A 601 -15.99 0.81 28.90
N LEU A 602 -17.05 1.60 29.10
CA LEU A 602 -18.38 1.16 29.55
C LEU A 602 -18.41 0.45 30.92
N HIS A 603 -17.41 0.67 31.78
CA HIS A 603 -17.52 0.24 33.17
C HIS A 603 -18.38 1.25 33.96
N PRO A 604 -19.51 0.85 34.58
CA PRO A 604 -20.49 1.75 35.18
C PRO A 604 -19.90 2.55 36.36
N GLY A 605 -19.01 1.94 37.16
CA GLY A 605 -18.27 2.66 38.20
C GLY A 605 -17.35 3.75 37.63
N HIS A 606 -16.68 3.51 36.50
CA HIS A 606 -15.82 4.52 35.87
C HIS A 606 -16.65 5.64 35.27
N GLN A 607 -17.75 5.31 34.59
CA GLN A 607 -18.68 6.32 34.07
C GLN A 607 -19.24 7.20 35.20
N SER A 608 -19.62 6.60 36.31
CA SER A 608 -20.10 7.33 37.49
C SER A 608 -19.03 8.26 38.06
N LEU A 609 -17.76 7.80 38.15
CA LEU A 609 -16.64 8.64 38.58
C LEU A 609 -16.41 9.84 37.65
N PHE A 610 -16.52 9.65 36.33
CA PHE A 610 -16.44 10.74 35.36
C PHE A 610 -17.63 11.71 35.48
N SER A 611 -18.85 11.20 35.70
CA SER A 611 -20.04 12.03 35.95
C SER A 611 -19.87 12.87 37.21
N VAL A 612 -19.45 12.27 38.34
CA VAL A 612 -19.20 12.99 39.61
C VAL A 612 -18.12 14.07 39.42
N ALA A 613 -17.06 13.78 38.68
CA ALA A 613 -16.01 14.76 38.36
C ALA A 613 -16.54 15.95 37.55
N ALA A 614 -17.38 15.68 36.55
CA ALA A 614 -18.01 16.70 35.72
C ALA A 614 -18.99 17.56 36.53
N GLU A 615 -19.88 16.93 37.28
CA GLU A 615 -20.86 17.61 38.13
C GLU A 615 -20.20 18.42 39.25
N SER A 616 -19.13 17.92 39.85
CA SER A 616 -18.35 18.64 40.88
C SER A 616 -17.73 19.94 40.34
N LYS A 617 -17.46 20.03 39.04
CA LYS A 617 -17.07 21.30 38.39
C LYS A 617 -18.28 22.20 38.16
N VAL A 618 -19.41 21.65 37.76
CA VAL A 618 -20.68 22.38 37.59
C VAL A 618 -21.14 23.02 38.90
N MET A 619 -21.15 22.26 40.00
CA MET A 619 -21.54 22.73 41.34
C MET A 619 -20.66 23.88 41.84
N ARG A 620 -19.40 23.96 41.38
CA ARG A 620 -18.46 25.06 41.69
C ARG A 620 -18.47 26.20 40.68
N GLY A 621 -19.36 26.17 39.68
CA GLY A 621 -19.43 27.16 38.61
C GLY A 621 -18.21 27.16 37.67
N ARG A 622 -17.44 26.06 37.61
CA ARG A 622 -16.21 25.95 36.81
C ARG A 622 -16.48 25.43 35.39
N TYR A 623 -17.38 26.07 34.66
CA TYR A 623 -17.80 25.62 33.32
C TYR A 623 -16.66 25.63 32.28
N GLY A 624 -15.74 26.60 32.33
CA GLY A 624 -14.58 26.63 31.43
C GLY A 624 -13.66 25.42 31.62
N ALA A 625 -13.29 25.12 32.86
CA ALA A 625 -12.48 23.94 33.20
C ALA A 625 -13.20 22.61 32.95
N LEU A 626 -14.53 22.63 32.83
CA LEU A 626 -15.31 21.48 32.40
C LEU A 626 -15.18 21.31 30.89
N LEU A 627 -15.41 22.35 30.09
CA LEU A 627 -15.31 22.31 28.62
C LEU A 627 -13.88 22.05 28.10
N ASP A 628 -12.88 22.48 28.86
CA ASP A 628 -11.47 22.25 28.54
C ASP A 628 -10.97 20.85 28.90
N ASP A 629 -11.67 20.14 29.78
CA ASP A 629 -11.28 18.81 30.21
C ASP A 629 -11.76 17.74 29.22
N THR A 630 -10.96 17.55 28.18
CA THR A 630 -11.22 16.57 27.12
C THR A 630 -11.28 15.14 27.64
N SER A 631 -10.71 14.84 28.81
CA SER A 631 -10.75 13.49 29.39
C SER A 631 -12.11 13.11 29.98
N LEU A 632 -12.94 14.11 30.31
CA LEU A 632 -14.31 13.91 30.80
C LEU A 632 -15.33 13.77 29.68
N TRP A 633 -15.05 14.39 28.53
CA TRP A 633 -16.00 14.49 27.42
C TRP A 633 -15.66 13.59 26.25
N ASP A 634 -14.37 13.26 26.06
CA ASP A 634 -13.84 12.55 24.87
C ASP A 634 -14.50 13.03 23.55
N ILE A 635 -14.86 14.32 23.48
CA ILE A 635 -15.36 14.93 22.25
C ILE A 635 -14.13 15.14 21.36
N PRO A 636 -14.06 14.55 20.16
CA PRO A 636 -12.93 14.77 19.28
C PRO A 636 -12.79 16.28 19.01
N PRO A 637 -11.56 16.82 18.98
CA PRO A 637 -11.30 18.27 19.00
C PRO A 637 -11.93 19.08 17.84
N GLY A 638 -12.56 18.43 16.85
CA GLY A 638 -13.27 19.07 15.73
C GLY A 638 -14.79 19.27 15.91
N LYS A 639 -15.42 18.74 16.98
CA LYS A 639 -16.87 18.93 17.25
C LYS A 639 -17.16 19.96 18.35
N ARG A 640 -16.26 20.91 18.59
CA ARG A 640 -16.56 22.07 19.44
C ARG A 640 -17.49 23.00 18.68
N ALA A 641 -18.76 23.06 19.07
CA ALA A 641 -19.57 24.24 18.76
C ALA A 641 -18.87 25.44 19.40
N THR A 642 -18.46 26.42 18.60
CA THR A 642 -17.98 27.70 19.12
C THR A 642 -19.09 28.31 19.96
N PRO A 643 -18.85 28.65 21.25
CA PRO A 643 -19.80 29.43 21.99
C PRO A 643 -19.95 30.78 21.28
N GLY A 644 -21.17 31.09 20.85
CA GLY A 644 -21.55 32.41 20.31
C GLY A 644 -21.72 33.44 21.41
#